data_AF-L1J3Z8-F1
#
_entry.id   AF-L1J3Z8-F1
#
_cell.length_a   1.000
_cell.length_b   1.000
_cell.length_c   1.000
_cell.angle_alpha   90.00
_cell.angle_beta   90.00
_cell.angle_gamma   90.00
#
_symmetry.space_group_name_H-M   'P 1'
#
loop_
_entity.id
_entity.type
_entity.pdbx_description
1 polymer ?
#
loop_
_entity_poly.entity_id
_entity_poly.type
_entity_poly.pdbx_seq_one_letter_code
_entity_poly.pdbx_strand_id
1 'polypeptide(L)'
;MHDSSLEFARFYSHSQGDRLQRCVEQRVIYRSKPSVIFFSYEPLSALLAWPPAQVALALLSGAWIALCAVKMRWVQEAGYFSLVIGGKRVREYSTEAYARSQFLACSWEMPLEIATNFISGVICVVVVLLASRRQIEVAKLVVIAYGVLDAILNLLIFVRMMSQGAGRTGLNTPSYSFIVFVLTVSGRGDAWEGGRAESSVQDLLVFPVPVAYIEPYAVELVALSGAIRTGTGLAAGGWRYPSVGMLGAGAAFLLMRERLRLQALQEARKEAACGLEERWEEMRTSSAIETLSRVVKRATAYAELDGRCREPIVVVSTEDSSQSPEEIEAEEPRSATGRQTHQACAASLDQLYAQAVLLDPIFLLKVQSLAETVDGYLPAWEGREGPSYVRWREAVADRSMERRVRWASIKSASRAIEKVQLLCHGRLSDLTDVVRQSLVFTGVEELTEGVRAVLEDPELEVVRIKNRLDEAYDSRLSGGYRDVAINVRVVNEETRRKGVEGHVCELRLAVMPMHQLVYSTSSLRYQSYKQILSFRRDCFKPWQVLGMLARQLSLGLLVPASLRSGGASMSPSDFTSSLSSCKDEEGDRSEVTLARVRSHHRGNVLDEHLERAAHGLDEVATSTIMFSSTPLTNAVNKHFFQAILFMVGVAYGYFVFAGAKAHATFTNGAMSSTLYRLELRRVRDRSVGARAELYKSSFALVRDACSRFHPSSVSVDNASLYFTFNESVVVNGWQLEIAADPEQAQYDPQELVLERWEQATKAGNASWVEVSSFSCSDWPGLQLCDASPELARGTSIRFELRQTWRSTLRYVNYVLPSSFCFLAVFFALMRNSFVAKTFAASCFHVVGLMELATSMPLSLRDPLSAHDFLFGIADLSYGLILQFREKYTLHVLPVYIIFISIGATAVDMDWFRSSKSFSMDYIPFTAYVLLSVWLYFQVSRKLQFRRAMSYVKEEQVKYDQCWALLLEQDDSKPQLTRLADICSLHPAGRAEQWSSRDVDCENSKPSIFDLSLLCVPSWTGPGKANPVMRVESLDQLYAQAVLLDPTFLLKVQSLAETVDGYLPAWEGREGPSYVRWREAVADRSMERRVRWASIKSASRAIEKVVRSYSYQVYCLTDVVRQSLVFTGVEELTEGVRAVLEDPELEVVRIKNRLDEAYDSRLSGGYRDVAINVRVVNEETRRKGVEGHVCELRLILKEFHALKSMDGHKRYVRFRNSIGE
;
A
#
# COMPACT_ATOMS: atom_id res chain seq x y z
N MET A 1 31.37 10.02 -27.45
CA MET A 1 29.93 9.83 -27.19
C MET A 1 29.79 9.11 -25.87
N HIS A 2 29.01 9.63 -24.93
CA HIS A 2 28.63 8.88 -23.72
C HIS A 2 27.76 7.70 -24.16
N ASP A 3 28.09 6.48 -23.73
CA ASP A 3 27.28 5.30 -24.02
C ASP A 3 26.07 5.30 -23.07
N SER A 4 25.02 6.02 -23.46
CA SER A 4 23.78 6.18 -22.69
C SER A 4 23.11 4.84 -22.38
N SER A 5 23.34 3.81 -23.19
CA SER A 5 22.85 2.45 -22.97
C SER A 5 23.54 1.77 -21.78
N LEU A 6 24.85 1.97 -21.60
CA LEU A 6 25.61 1.44 -20.47
C LEU A 6 25.26 2.17 -19.16
N GLU A 7 25.08 3.50 -19.20
CA GLU A 7 24.64 4.27 -18.04
C GLU A 7 23.23 3.86 -17.60
N PHE A 8 22.32 3.65 -18.56
CA PHE A 8 20.98 3.11 -18.30
C PHE A 8 21.06 1.71 -17.68
N ALA A 9 21.83 0.78 -18.27
CA ALA A 9 21.98 -0.57 -17.75
C ALA A 9 22.54 -0.59 -16.32
N ARG A 10 23.55 0.24 -16.01
CA ARG A 10 24.09 0.40 -14.66
C ARG A 10 23.06 0.93 -13.67
N PHE A 11 22.26 1.92 -14.07
CA PHE A 11 21.21 2.46 -13.21
C PHE A 11 20.21 1.36 -12.80
N TYR A 12 19.75 0.53 -13.73
CA TYR A 12 18.79 -0.54 -13.45
C TYR A 12 19.40 -1.77 -12.76
N SER A 13 20.70 -2.03 -12.90
CA SER A 13 21.37 -3.12 -12.17
C SER A 13 21.64 -2.78 -10.69
N HIS A 14 21.62 -1.49 -10.33
CA HIS A 14 21.84 -1.01 -8.96
C HIS A 14 20.58 -0.48 -8.28
N SER A 15 19.52 -0.19 -9.04
CA SER A 15 18.28 0.33 -8.49
C SER A 15 17.29 -0.80 -8.19
N GLN A 16 16.59 -0.67 -7.06
CA GLN A 16 15.51 -1.58 -6.69
C GLN A 16 14.29 -1.29 -7.57
N GLY A 17 13.91 -2.25 -8.41
CA GLY A 17 12.61 -2.26 -9.07
C GLY A 17 11.58 -3.03 -8.24
N ASP A 18 10.31 -2.71 -8.38
CA ASP A 18 9.22 -3.17 -7.51
C ASP A 18 8.18 -4.07 -8.24
N ARG A 19 8.40 -4.49 -9.50
CA ARG A 19 7.32 -5.03 -10.35
C ARG A 19 7.20 -6.53 -10.16
N LEU A 20 8.30 -7.23 -10.42
CA LEU A 20 8.43 -8.65 -10.07
C LEU A 20 8.40 -8.81 -8.55
N GLN A 21 8.96 -7.84 -7.82
CA GLN A 21 8.89 -7.80 -6.36
C GLN A 21 7.45 -7.71 -5.84
N ARG A 22 6.60 -6.80 -6.37
CA ARG A 22 5.16 -6.78 -6.06
C ARG A 22 4.46 -8.09 -6.37
N CYS A 23 4.85 -8.84 -7.40
CA CYS A 23 4.26 -10.15 -7.65
C CYS A 23 4.60 -11.15 -6.53
N VAL A 24 5.80 -11.04 -5.95
CA VAL A 24 6.18 -11.77 -4.73
C VAL A 24 5.33 -11.30 -3.54
N GLU A 25 5.20 -10.00 -3.32
CA GLU A 25 4.45 -9.42 -2.18
C GLU A 25 2.93 -9.64 -2.26
N GLN A 26 2.35 -9.57 -3.46
CA GLN A 26 0.93 -9.83 -3.73
C GLN A 26 0.58 -11.32 -3.68
N ARG A 27 1.58 -12.19 -3.50
CA ARG A 27 1.40 -13.62 -3.31
C ARG A 27 0.56 -14.29 -4.41
N VAL A 28 0.82 -13.88 -5.66
CA VAL A 28 0.01 -14.24 -6.85
C VAL A 28 -0.14 -15.75 -7.02
N ILE A 29 0.84 -16.54 -6.57
CA ILE A 29 0.86 -18.00 -6.74
C ILE A 29 -0.26 -18.70 -5.97
N TYR A 30 -0.68 -18.20 -4.81
CA TYR A 30 -1.79 -18.84 -4.08
C TYR A 30 -3.14 -18.70 -4.78
N ARG A 31 -3.25 -17.79 -5.78
CA ARG A 31 -4.45 -17.69 -6.61
C ARG A 31 -4.56 -18.80 -7.63
N SER A 32 -3.42 -19.19 -8.23
CA SER A 32 -3.38 -20.24 -9.25
C SER A 32 -3.21 -21.64 -8.65
N LYS A 33 -2.57 -21.77 -7.48
CA LYS A 33 -2.33 -23.04 -6.79
C LYS A 33 -2.78 -23.00 -5.32
N PRO A 34 -4.08 -23.15 -5.03
CA PRO A 34 -4.60 -23.09 -3.66
C PRO A 34 -4.09 -24.23 -2.76
N SER A 35 -3.68 -25.36 -3.33
CA SER A 35 -3.08 -26.48 -2.58
C SER A 35 -1.77 -26.10 -1.88
N VAL A 36 -1.08 -25.06 -2.36
CA VAL A 36 0.18 -24.58 -1.78
C VAL A 36 -0.06 -23.75 -0.51
N ILE A 37 -1.28 -23.24 -0.29
CA ILE A 37 -1.65 -22.47 0.93
C ILE A 37 -1.37 -23.31 2.20
N PHE A 38 -1.61 -24.62 2.14
CA PHE A 38 -1.37 -25.54 3.26
C PHE A 38 0.10 -25.64 3.70
N PHE A 39 1.03 -25.29 2.80
CA PHE A 39 2.48 -25.37 3.01
C PHE A 39 3.14 -23.99 2.87
N SER A 40 2.36 -22.91 3.02
CA SER A 40 2.87 -21.55 3.05
C SER A 40 3.52 -21.25 4.40
N TYR A 41 4.66 -20.56 4.39
CA TYR A 41 5.24 -19.96 5.61
C TYR A 41 4.32 -18.88 6.21
N GLU A 42 3.41 -18.34 5.41
CA GLU A 42 2.46 -17.29 5.77
C GLU A 42 1.02 -17.72 5.38
N PRO A 43 0.39 -18.63 6.15
CA PRO A 43 -0.89 -19.23 5.79
C PRO A 43 -2.06 -18.23 5.80
N LEU A 44 -2.06 -17.22 6.66
CA LEU A 44 -3.15 -16.22 6.70
C LEU A 44 -3.06 -15.26 5.51
N SER A 45 -1.87 -14.81 5.18
CA SER A 45 -1.59 -13.96 4.03
C SER A 45 -1.91 -14.70 2.73
N ALA A 46 -1.56 -15.98 2.65
CA ALA A 46 -1.91 -16.85 1.54
C ALA A 46 -3.43 -17.03 1.40
N LEU A 47 -4.14 -17.21 2.52
CA LEU A 47 -5.61 -17.31 2.55
C LEU A 47 -6.27 -15.99 2.11
N LEU A 48 -5.80 -14.84 2.61
CA LEU A 48 -6.28 -13.52 2.22
C LEU A 48 -6.00 -13.19 0.75
N ALA A 49 -4.96 -13.76 0.15
CA ALA A 49 -4.66 -13.60 -1.28
C ALA A 49 -5.65 -14.37 -2.18
N TRP A 50 -6.35 -15.37 -1.64
CA TRP A 50 -7.20 -16.30 -2.38
C TRP A 50 -8.66 -15.79 -2.49
N PRO A 51 -9.16 -15.43 -3.69
CA PRO A 51 -10.47 -14.78 -3.85
C PRO A 51 -11.67 -15.56 -3.28
N PRO A 52 -11.77 -16.91 -3.41
CA PRO A 52 -12.85 -17.67 -2.78
C PRO A 52 -12.89 -17.51 -1.26
N ALA A 53 -11.72 -17.45 -0.60
CA ALA A 53 -11.66 -17.19 0.84
C ALA A 53 -12.09 -15.75 1.19
N GLN A 54 -11.76 -14.76 0.34
CA GLN A 54 -12.25 -13.38 0.51
C GLN A 54 -13.79 -13.32 0.45
N VAL A 55 -14.41 -14.01 -0.51
CA VAL A 55 -15.87 -14.08 -0.64
C VAL A 55 -16.49 -14.78 0.57
N ALA A 56 -15.93 -15.92 0.98
CA ALA A 56 -16.38 -16.63 2.18
C ALA A 56 -16.29 -15.74 3.43
N LEU A 57 -15.19 -15.02 3.59
CA LEU A 57 -14.98 -14.10 4.71
C LEU A 57 -15.96 -12.91 4.66
N ALA A 58 -16.26 -12.36 3.48
CA ALA A 58 -17.26 -11.30 3.32
C ALA A 58 -18.66 -11.78 3.72
N LEU A 59 -19.08 -12.96 3.26
CA LEU A 59 -20.38 -13.56 3.61
C LEU A 59 -20.49 -13.83 5.10
N LEU A 60 -19.44 -14.41 5.71
CA LEU A 60 -19.38 -14.63 7.16
C LEU A 60 -19.44 -13.31 7.93
N SER A 61 -18.77 -12.27 7.46
CA SER A 61 -18.79 -10.94 8.10
C SER A 61 -20.17 -10.28 8.00
N GLY A 62 -20.83 -10.35 6.84
CA GLY A 62 -22.19 -9.85 6.66
C GLY A 62 -23.20 -10.59 7.54
N ALA A 63 -23.11 -11.92 7.61
CA ALA A 63 -23.93 -12.75 8.49
C ALA A 63 -23.69 -12.42 9.97
N TRP A 64 -22.44 -12.18 10.37
CA TRP A 64 -22.08 -11.79 11.72
C TRP A 64 -22.67 -10.42 12.12
N ILE A 65 -22.57 -9.43 11.23
CA ILE A 65 -23.17 -8.10 11.43
C ILE A 65 -24.69 -8.22 11.58
N ALA A 66 -25.35 -9.00 10.72
CA ALA A 66 -26.79 -9.24 10.79
C ALA A 66 -27.19 -9.92 12.12
N LEU A 67 -26.41 -10.92 12.56
CA LEU A 67 -26.65 -11.61 13.84
C LEU A 67 -26.45 -10.67 15.03
N CYS A 68 -25.46 -9.78 14.99
CA CYS A 68 -25.28 -8.72 15.99
C CYS A 68 -26.47 -7.74 16.01
N ALA A 69 -27.00 -7.36 14.83
CA ALA A 69 -28.17 -6.50 14.74
C ALA A 69 -29.44 -7.16 15.29
N VAL A 70 -29.65 -8.45 15.00
CA VAL A 70 -30.77 -9.23 15.58
C VAL A 70 -30.62 -9.36 17.10
N LYS A 71 -29.40 -9.65 17.59
CA LYS A 71 -29.10 -9.70 19.02
C LYS A 71 -29.37 -8.35 19.70
N MET A 72 -29.00 -7.24 19.07
CA MET A 72 -29.28 -5.89 19.56
C MET A 72 -30.78 -5.61 19.64
N ARG A 73 -31.56 -6.03 18.63
CA ARG A 73 -33.03 -5.91 18.64
C ARG A 73 -33.66 -6.72 19.77
N TRP A 74 -33.22 -7.95 19.98
CA TRP A 74 -33.74 -8.81 21.06
C TRP A 74 -33.51 -8.20 22.45
N VAL A 75 -32.34 -7.59 22.66
CA VAL A 75 -32.01 -6.93 23.95
C VAL A 75 -32.80 -5.64 24.14
N GLN A 76 -33.15 -4.94 23.04
CA GLN A 76 -34.07 -3.80 23.08
C GLN A 76 -35.49 -4.22 23.46
N GLU A 77 -35.99 -5.30 22.87
CA GLU A 77 -37.32 -5.86 23.15
C GLU A 77 -37.42 -6.38 24.60
N ALA A 78 -36.32 -6.88 25.16
CA ALA A 78 -36.25 -7.38 26.53
C ALA A 78 -36.16 -6.27 27.61
N GLY A 79 -36.06 -4.99 27.23
CA GLY A 79 -36.08 -3.84 28.15
C GLY A 79 -34.83 -3.63 29.01
N TYR A 80 -33.80 -4.46 28.84
CA TYR A 80 -32.49 -4.32 29.50
C TYR A 80 -31.65 -3.17 28.92
N PHE A 81 -31.93 -2.80 27.66
CA PHE A 81 -31.23 -1.73 26.96
C PHE A 81 -32.19 -0.90 26.13
N SER A 82 -32.25 0.38 26.44
CA SER A 82 -33.02 1.37 25.68
C SER A 82 -32.06 2.36 25.03
N LEU A 83 -32.09 2.44 23.69
CA LEU A 83 -31.63 3.63 22.98
C LEU A 83 -32.68 4.72 23.25
N VAL A 84 -32.31 5.77 23.98
CA VAL A 84 -33.19 6.92 24.19
C VAL A 84 -33.34 7.65 22.85
N ILE A 85 -34.42 7.38 22.13
CA ILE A 85 -34.84 8.11 20.93
C ILE A 85 -35.51 9.39 21.42
N GLY A 86 -35.10 10.55 20.89
CA GLY A 86 -35.24 11.89 21.48
C GLY A 86 -36.64 12.37 21.92
N GLY A 87 -37.69 11.61 21.65
CA GLY A 87 -39.05 11.88 22.11
C GLY A 87 -39.71 10.74 22.89
N LYS A 88 -38.98 9.80 23.49
CA LYS A 88 -39.52 8.71 24.37
C LYS A 88 -38.65 8.49 25.61
N ARG A 89 -38.59 9.49 26.49
CA ARG A 89 -37.88 9.41 27.79
C ARG A 89 -38.66 8.63 28.85
N VAL A 90 -39.95 8.42 28.63
CA VAL A 90 -40.85 7.65 29.51
C VAL A 90 -41.24 6.36 28.80
N ARG A 91 -41.14 5.22 29.49
CA ARG A 91 -41.47 3.89 28.95
C ARG A 91 -42.14 3.00 30.00
N GLU A 92 -43.02 2.14 29.55
CA GLU A 92 -43.70 1.12 30.34
C GLU A 92 -43.06 -0.25 30.14
N TYR A 93 -42.90 -1.00 31.23
CA TYR A 93 -42.32 -2.34 31.26
C TYR A 93 -43.11 -3.26 32.18
N SER A 94 -43.26 -4.54 31.83
CA SER A 94 -43.80 -5.56 32.72
C SER A 94 -42.80 -5.91 33.84
N THR A 95 -43.28 -5.92 35.08
CA THR A 95 -42.47 -6.20 36.28
C THR A 95 -41.94 -7.65 36.33
N GLU A 96 -42.67 -8.61 35.74
CA GLU A 96 -42.30 -10.05 35.72
C GLU A 96 -41.10 -10.36 34.83
N ALA A 97 -40.93 -9.65 33.71
CA ALA A 97 -39.84 -9.87 32.77
C ALA A 97 -38.46 -9.47 33.35
N TYR A 98 -38.45 -8.59 34.37
CA TYR A 98 -37.24 -7.96 34.90
C TYR A 98 -36.75 -8.59 36.21
N ALA A 99 -37.65 -9.12 37.05
CA ALA A 99 -37.32 -9.69 38.36
C ALA A 99 -36.34 -10.90 38.32
N ARG A 100 -36.19 -11.57 37.18
CA ARG A 100 -35.30 -12.74 37.01
C ARG A 100 -33.79 -12.42 36.92
N SER A 101 -33.35 -11.17 37.12
CA SER A 101 -32.05 -10.72 36.59
C SER A 101 -31.21 -9.75 37.47
N GLN A 102 -31.33 -9.83 38.80
CA GLN A 102 -30.73 -8.86 39.74
C GLN A 102 -29.18 -8.79 39.81
N PHE A 103 -28.44 -9.58 39.04
CA PHE A 103 -26.96 -9.67 39.09
C PHE A 103 -26.27 -9.53 37.72
N LEU A 104 -26.79 -8.70 36.81
CA LEU A 104 -26.23 -8.49 35.47
C LEU A 104 -25.49 -7.14 35.36
N ALA A 105 -24.31 -7.14 34.73
CA ALA A 105 -23.65 -5.92 34.29
C ALA A 105 -24.36 -5.35 33.05
N CYS A 106 -24.90 -4.13 33.14
CA CYS A 106 -25.72 -3.52 32.09
C CYS A 106 -25.47 -2.02 31.88
N SER A 107 -24.39 -1.48 32.46
CA SER A 107 -23.97 -0.09 32.24
C SER A 107 -23.27 0.01 30.88
N TRP A 108 -22.19 0.78 30.74
CA TRP A 108 -21.45 0.91 29.48
C TRP A 108 -20.78 -0.39 29.04
N GLU A 109 -20.66 -1.40 29.90
CA GLU A 109 -20.03 -2.68 29.58
C GLU A 109 -20.81 -3.44 28.50
N MET A 110 -22.15 -3.39 28.56
CA MET A 110 -23.03 -4.10 27.62
C MET A 110 -23.06 -3.44 26.22
N PRO A 111 -23.20 -2.11 26.07
CA PRO A 111 -22.99 -1.42 24.80
C PRO A 111 -21.58 -1.62 24.25
N LEU A 112 -20.56 -1.66 25.11
CA LEU A 112 -19.20 -1.90 24.68
C LEU A 112 -19.00 -3.33 24.17
N GLU A 113 -19.59 -4.34 24.82
CA GLU A 113 -19.62 -5.73 24.32
C GLU A 113 -20.35 -5.85 22.97
N ILE A 114 -21.47 -5.14 22.78
CA ILE A 114 -22.17 -5.11 21.50
C ILE A 114 -21.31 -4.39 20.44
N ALA A 115 -20.69 -3.27 20.81
CA ALA A 115 -19.85 -2.49 19.92
C ALA A 115 -18.61 -3.27 19.47
N THR A 116 -17.90 -3.95 20.38
CA THR A 116 -16.74 -4.78 20.02
C THR A 116 -17.14 -5.91 19.07
N ASN A 117 -18.26 -6.60 19.34
CA ASN A 117 -18.79 -7.64 18.45
C ASN A 117 -19.24 -7.09 17.08
N PHE A 118 -19.79 -5.88 17.03
CA PHE A 118 -20.17 -5.25 15.76
C PHE A 118 -18.94 -4.77 14.97
N ILE A 119 -18.00 -4.11 15.64
CA ILE A 119 -16.74 -3.62 15.06
C ILE A 119 -15.94 -4.79 14.48
N SER A 120 -15.92 -5.97 15.12
CA SER A 120 -15.24 -7.16 14.59
C SER A 120 -15.72 -7.52 13.17
N GLY A 121 -17.04 -7.51 12.95
CA GLY A 121 -17.64 -7.74 11.64
C GLY A 121 -17.27 -6.66 10.62
N VAL A 122 -17.29 -5.39 11.03
CA VAL A 122 -16.89 -4.25 10.17
C VAL A 122 -15.41 -4.34 9.81
N ILE A 123 -14.55 -4.66 10.75
CA ILE A 123 -13.11 -4.83 10.52
C ILE A 123 -12.85 -5.98 9.56
N CYS A 124 -13.55 -7.11 9.69
CA CYS A 124 -13.44 -8.19 8.71
C CYS A 124 -13.86 -7.75 7.29
N VAL A 125 -14.91 -6.92 7.16
CA VAL A 125 -15.27 -6.31 5.87
C VAL A 125 -14.15 -5.41 5.34
N VAL A 126 -13.55 -4.56 6.18
CA VAL A 126 -12.41 -3.71 5.80
C VAL A 126 -11.22 -4.56 5.37
N VAL A 127 -10.89 -5.63 6.10
CA VAL A 127 -9.82 -6.59 5.77
C VAL A 127 -10.08 -7.24 4.42
N VAL A 128 -11.31 -7.66 4.12
CA VAL A 128 -11.67 -8.21 2.80
C VAL A 128 -11.56 -7.14 1.70
N LEU A 129 -11.99 -5.90 1.96
CA LEU A 129 -11.86 -4.80 1.00
C LEU A 129 -10.39 -4.47 0.72
N LEU A 130 -9.53 -4.49 1.74
CA LEU A 130 -8.09 -4.31 1.57
C LEU A 130 -7.46 -5.49 0.82
N ALA A 131 -7.82 -6.73 1.17
CA ALA A 131 -7.33 -7.93 0.51
C ALA A 131 -7.76 -8.02 -0.97
N SER A 132 -9.01 -7.65 -1.30
CA SER A 132 -9.50 -7.57 -2.69
C SER A 132 -8.79 -6.48 -3.50
N ARG A 133 -8.31 -5.42 -2.82
CA ARG A 133 -7.41 -4.40 -3.37
C ARG A 133 -5.93 -4.80 -3.36
N ARG A 134 -5.61 -6.05 -3.01
CA ARG A 134 -4.25 -6.61 -2.95
C ARG A 134 -3.35 -5.97 -1.88
N GLN A 135 -3.94 -5.43 -0.82
CA GLN A 135 -3.23 -4.76 0.29
C GLN A 135 -3.15 -5.68 1.51
N ILE A 136 -2.47 -6.82 1.37
CA ILE A 136 -2.47 -7.88 2.40
C ILE A 136 -1.74 -7.41 3.67
N GLU A 137 -0.61 -6.71 3.55
CA GLU A 137 0.12 -6.21 4.73
C GLU A 137 -0.67 -5.15 5.51
N VAL A 138 -1.38 -4.26 4.81
CA VAL A 138 -2.28 -3.29 5.46
C VAL A 138 -3.45 -4.01 6.11
N ALA A 139 -4.01 -5.03 5.45
CA ALA A 139 -5.07 -5.85 6.02
C ALA A 139 -4.59 -6.54 7.32
N LYS A 140 -3.36 -7.07 7.35
CA LYS A 140 -2.72 -7.63 8.56
C LYS A 140 -2.58 -6.57 9.66
N LEU A 141 -2.08 -5.39 9.32
CA LEU A 141 -1.94 -4.29 10.29
C LEU A 141 -3.29 -3.91 10.90
N VAL A 142 -4.36 -3.88 10.09
CA VAL A 142 -5.73 -3.62 10.57
C VAL A 142 -6.21 -4.73 11.52
N VAL A 143 -5.97 -6.00 11.20
CA VAL A 143 -6.28 -7.13 12.10
C VAL A 143 -5.52 -7.00 13.42
N ILE A 144 -4.24 -6.65 13.38
CA ILE A 144 -3.39 -6.48 14.57
C ILE A 144 -3.89 -5.32 15.43
N ALA A 145 -4.06 -4.14 14.84
CA ALA A 145 -4.52 -2.95 15.54
C ALA A 145 -5.90 -3.17 16.18
N TYR A 146 -6.81 -3.81 15.44
CA TYR A 146 -8.11 -4.18 15.98
C TYR A 146 -7.99 -5.21 17.11
N GLY A 147 -7.14 -6.23 16.98
CA GLY A 147 -6.97 -7.21 18.04
C GLY A 147 -6.42 -6.65 19.35
N VAL A 148 -5.48 -5.70 19.27
CA VAL A 148 -4.99 -4.95 20.45
C VAL A 148 -6.12 -4.13 21.06
N LEU A 149 -6.88 -3.41 20.23
CA LEU A 149 -8.03 -2.64 20.69
C LEU A 149 -9.08 -3.54 21.36
N ASP A 150 -9.44 -4.65 20.72
CA ASP A 150 -10.41 -5.62 21.23
C ASP A 150 -9.97 -6.18 22.59
N ALA A 151 -8.69 -6.53 22.74
CA ALA A 151 -8.16 -6.99 24.02
C ALA A 151 -8.23 -5.92 25.13
N ILE A 152 -7.89 -4.67 24.83
CA ILE A 152 -8.01 -3.55 25.78
C ILE A 152 -9.47 -3.35 26.19
N LEU A 153 -10.40 -3.36 25.23
CA LEU A 153 -11.82 -3.18 25.50
C LEU A 153 -12.39 -4.34 26.34
N ASN A 154 -12.03 -5.59 26.02
CA ASN A 154 -12.42 -6.76 26.82
C ASN A 154 -11.82 -6.72 28.24
N LEU A 155 -10.57 -6.27 28.41
CA LEU A 155 -9.96 -6.09 29.73
C LEU A 155 -10.69 -5.02 30.55
N LEU A 156 -11.07 -3.90 29.93
CA LEU A 156 -11.85 -2.85 30.60
C LEU A 156 -13.21 -3.37 31.06
N ILE A 157 -13.90 -4.16 30.23
CA ILE A 157 -15.16 -4.83 30.60
C ILE A 157 -14.93 -5.76 31.79
N PHE A 158 -13.88 -6.59 31.76
CA PHE A 158 -13.56 -7.52 32.84
C PHE A 158 -13.30 -6.80 34.18
N VAL A 159 -12.39 -5.83 34.19
CA VAL A 159 -12.04 -5.05 35.40
C VAL A 159 -13.29 -4.41 35.99
N ARG A 160 -14.14 -3.86 35.13
CA ARG A 160 -15.39 -3.24 35.55
C ARG A 160 -16.38 -4.25 36.15
N MET A 161 -16.59 -5.39 35.50
CA MET A 161 -17.45 -6.47 36.02
C MET A 161 -16.96 -6.98 37.38
N MET A 162 -15.64 -7.17 37.53
CA MET A 162 -15.03 -7.59 38.80
C MET A 162 -15.23 -6.54 39.90
N SER A 163 -15.10 -5.24 39.57
CA SER A 163 -15.34 -4.15 40.54
C SER A 163 -16.79 -4.08 41.04
N GLN A 164 -17.75 -4.59 40.24
CA GLN A 164 -19.18 -4.61 40.56
C GLN A 164 -19.64 -5.94 41.19
N GLY A 165 -18.77 -6.95 41.29
CA GLY A 165 -19.16 -8.30 41.70
C GLY A 165 -20.09 -9.01 40.70
N ALA A 166 -20.13 -8.56 39.44
CA ALA A 166 -21.02 -9.10 38.42
C ALA A 166 -20.40 -10.35 37.78
N GLY A 167 -21.08 -11.50 37.91
CA GLY A 167 -20.63 -12.75 37.28
C GLY A 167 -20.92 -12.84 35.78
N ARG A 168 -21.90 -12.06 35.27
CA ARG A 168 -22.35 -12.08 33.87
C ARG A 168 -22.78 -10.70 33.36
N THR A 169 -22.68 -10.47 32.05
CA THR A 169 -23.23 -9.27 31.39
C THR A 169 -24.72 -9.44 31.07
N GLY A 170 -25.40 -8.34 30.72
CA GLY A 170 -26.77 -8.35 30.21
C GLY A 170 -27.00 -9.22 28.97
N LEU A 171 -25.92 -9.60 28.26
CA LEU A 171 -25.95 -10.57 27.15
C LEU A 171 -25.74 -12.02 27.60
N ASN A 172 -25.74 -12.27 28.91
CA ASN A 172 -25.44 -13.55 29.56
C ASN A 172 -23.99 -14.04 29.30
N THR A 173 -23.06 -13.13 28.99
CA THR A 173 -21.64 -13.46 28.81
C THR A 173 -20.94 -13.47 30.18
N PRO A 174 -20.32 -14.58 30.60
CA PRO A 174 -19.69 -14.66 31.91
C PRO A 174 -18.36 -13.92 31.97
N SER A 175 -18.03 -13.33 33.13
CA SER A 175 -16.87 -12.44 33.33
C SER A 175 -15.54 -13.07 32.89
N TYR A 176 -15.31 -14.35 33.21
CA TYR A 176 -14.09 -15.08 32.81
C TYR A 176 -13.91 -15.18 31.28
N SER A 177 -14.95 -14.96 30.48
CA SER A 177 -14.78 -14.96 29.02
C SER A 177 -13.93 -13.81 28.54
N PHE A 178 -14.10 -12.64 29.15
CA PHE A 178 -13.36 -11.43 28.82
C PHE A 178 -11.87 -11.55 29.18
N ILE A 179 -11.52 -12.32 30.23
CA ILE A 179 -10.11 -12.60 30.56
C ILE A 179 -9.50 -13.69 29.66
N VAL A 180 -10.28 -14.69 29.21
CA VAL A 180 -9.81 -15.71 28.24
C VAL A 180 -9.49 -15.07 26.88
N PHE A 181 -10.16 -13.96 26.51
CA PHE A 181 -9.78 -13.14 25.34
C PHE A 181 -8.39 -12.49 25.49
N VAL A 182 -7.89 -12.31 26.72
CA VAL A 182 -6.61 -11.67 27.04
C VAL A 182 -5.47 -12.69 27.25
N LEU A 183 -5.75 -13.94 27.66
CA LEU A 183 -4.76 -14.87 28.27
C LEU A 183 -4.34 -16.16 27.51
N THR A 184 -4.37 -16.26 26.17
CA THR A 184 -4.01 -17.53 25.49
C THR A 184 -2.53 -17.57 25.06
N VAL A 185 -1.57 -18.43 25.48
CA VAL A 185 -1.38 -19.53 26.45
C VAL A 185 0.12 -19.55 26.82
N SER A 186 0.45 -19.77 28.09
CA SER A 186 1.80 -20.16 28.56
C SER A 186 2.00 -21.67 28.35
N GLY A 187 3.04 -22.05 27.61
CA GLY A 187 3.44 -23.43 27.40
C GLY A 187 4.28 -23.94 28.58
N ARG A 188 3.73 -24.90 29.32
CA ARG A 188 4.43 -25.65 30.39
C ARG A 188 5.40 -26.63 29.73
N GLY A 189 6.71 -26.38 29.85
CA GLY A 189 7.75 -27.36 29.54
C GLY A 189 7.97 -28.28 30.74
N ASP A 190 8.02 -29.58 30.49
CA ASP A 190 8.15 -30.61 31.51
C ASP A 190 9.49 -30.57 32.27
N ALA A 191 9.36 -30.90 33.56
CA ALA A 191 10.34 -31.37 34.53
C ALA A 191 11.84 -31.31 34.16
N TRP A 192 12.54 -30.38 34.81
CA TRP A 192 13.94 -30.59 35.20
C TRP A 192 14.06 -30.37 36.72
N GLU A 193 14.46 -31.42 37.44
CA GLU A 193 14.78 -31.37 38.86
C GLU A 193 16.04 -30.53 39.07
N GLY A 194 15.92 -29.42 39.80
CA GLY A 194 17.07 -28.60 40.17
C GLY A 194 16.65 -27.18 40.51
N GLY A 195 16.32 -26.96 41.78
CA GLY A 195 15.68 -25.74 42.26
C GLY A 195 16.39 -24.43 41.92
N ARG A 196 15.61 -23.49 41.38
CA ARG A 196 15.55 -22.07 41.78
C ARG A 196 14.26 -21.49 41.23
N ALA A 197 13.36 -21.09 42.13
CA ALA A 197 12.16 -20.35 41.78
C ALA A 197 12.54 -18.87 41.59
N GLU A 198 12.84 -18.46 40.37
CA GLU A 198 12.70 -17.07 39.96
C GLU A 198 11.31 -16.88 39.35
N SER A 199 10.55 -15.97 39.93
CA SER A 199 9.22 -15.58 39.49
C SER A 199 9.30 -14.76 38.20
N SER A 200 9.36 -15.43 37.05
CA SER A 200 9.18 -14.79 35.75
C SER A 200 7.69 -14.86 35.36
N VAL A 201 6.95 -13.78 35.64
CA VAL A 201 5.64 -13.49 35.03
C VAL A 201 5.87 -12.88 33.63
N GLN A 202 6.52 -13.64 32.75
CA GLN A 202 6.73 -13.26 31.35
C GLN A 202 6.08 -14.34 30.49
N ASP A 203 4.86 -14.05 30.03
CA ASP A 203 4.27 -14.48 28.75
C ASP A 203 2.73 -14.42 28.84
N LEU A 204 2.23 -13.19 28.92
CA LEU A 204 0.82 -12.88 28.72
C LEU A 204 0.63 -12.54 27.24
N LEU A 205 0.58 -13.54 26.37
CA LEU A 205 0.38 -13.29 24.94
C LEU A 205 -1.11 -13.04 24.67
N VAL A 206 -1.43 -11.78 24.44
CA VAL A 206 -2.74 -11.32 23.99
C VAL A 206 -2.89 -11.73 22.53
N PHE A 207 -3.70 -12.76 22.23
CA PHE A 207 -4.14 -13.03 20.86
C PHE A 207 -4.82 -11.76 20.30
N PRO A 208 -4.34 -11.17 19.17
CA PRO A 208 -3.62 -11.82 18.07
C PRO A 208 -2.12 -11.49 17.95
N VAL A 209 -1.46 -10.93 18.96
CA VAL A 209 -0.04 -10.51 18.87
C VAL A 209 0.93 -11.63 18.42
N PRO A 210 0.78 -12.92 18.82
CA PRO A 210 1.61 -14.00 18.27
C PRO A 210 1.43 -14.25 16.76
N VAL A 211 0.23 -13.99 16.23
CA VAL A 211 -0.11 -14.16 14.80
C VAL A 211 0.66 -13.16 13.93
N ALA A 212 1.10 -12.03 14.51
CA ALA A 212 1.85 -11.00 13.82
C ALA A 212 3.30 -11.39 13.49
N TYR A 213 3.92 -12.26 14.31
CA TYR A 213 5.35 -12.60 14.21
C TYR A 213 5.61 -14.07 13.88
N ILE A 214 4.64 -14.94 14.14
CA ILE A 214 4.74 -16.39 13.98
C ILE A 214 3.57 -16.89 13.11
N GLU A 215 3.42 -16.28 11.93
CA GLU A 215 2.41 -16.70 10.95
C GLU A 215 2.46 -18.20 10.58
N PRO A 216 3.64 -18.88 10.53
CA PRO A 216 3.70 -20.32 10.25
C PRO A 216 2.86 -21.19 11.18
N TYR A 217 2.54 -20.69 12.39
CA TYR A 217 1.77 -21.40 13.42
C TYR A 217 0.39 -20.79 13.66
N ALA A 218 -0.05 -19.84 12.82
CA ALA A 218 -1.31 -19.14 13.02
C ALA A 218 -2.51 -20.11 13.06
N VAL A 219 -2.50 -21.17 12.27
CA VAL A 219 -3.58 -22.17 12.23
C VAL A 219 -3.63 -23.01 13.50
N GLU A 220 -2.45 -23.41 14.00
CA GLU A 220 -2.24 -24.16 15.23
C GLU A 220 -2.72 -23.34 16.44
N LEU A 221 -2.38 -22.04 16.46
CA LEU A 221 -2.83 -21.10 17.49
C LEU A 221 -4.35 -20.87 17.44
N VAL A 222 -4.95 -20.76 16.24
CA VAL A 222 -6.41 -20.65 16.07
C VAL A 222 -7.11 -21.92 16.57
N ALA A 223 -6.58 -23.11 16.24
CA ALA A 223 -7.12 -24.38 16.73
C ALA A 223 -7.01 -24.50 18.25
N LEU A 224 -5.86 -24.15 18.84
CA LEU A 224 -5.64 -24.16 20.28
C LEU A 224 -6.58 -23.17 21.01
N SER A 225 -6.71 -21.95 20.50
CA SER A 225 -7.65 -20.94 21.02
C SER A 225 -9.10 -21.43 20.95
N GLY A 226 -9.49 -22.04 19.83
CA GLY A 226 -10.80 -22.69 19.67
C GLY A 226 -11.03 -23.82 20.68
N ALA A 227 -10.02 -24.64 20.94
CA ALA A 227 -10.08 -25.72 21.93
C ALA A 227 -10.29 -25.19 23.35
N ILE A 228 -9.54 -24.17 23.76
CA ILE A 228 -9.65 -23.55 25.09
C ILE A 228 -11.02 -22.89 25.28
N ARG A 229 -11.49 -22.13 24.28
CA ARG A 229 -12.81 -21.48 24.34
C ARG A 229 -13.96 -22.49 24.37
N THR A 230 -13.80 -23.62 23.67
CA THR A 230 -14.78 -24.71 23.70
C THR A 230 -14.76 -25.42 25.05
N GLY A 231 -13.57 -25.75 25.58
CA GLY A 231 -13.41 -26.40 26.89
C GLY A 231 -13.93 -25.54 28.04
N THR A 232 -13.65 -24.24 28.04
CA THR A 232 -14.17 -23.30 29.04
C THR A 232 -15.68 -23.08 28.92
N GLY A 233 -16.25 -23.13 27.71
CA GLY A 233 -17.69 -23.13 27.51
C GLY A 233 -18.36 -24.38 28.10
N LEU A 234 -17.82 -25.55 27.79
CA LEU A 234 -18.31 -26.84 28.30
C LEU A 234 -18.22 -26.93 29.82
N ALA A 235 -17.10 -26.50 30.41
CA ALA A 235 -16.91 -26.45 31.86
C ALA A 235 -17.94 -25.56 32.58
N ALA A 236 -18.48 -24.55 31.88
CA ALA A 236 -19.52 -23.67 32.40
C ALA A 236 -20.95 -24.08 32.00
N GLY A 237 -21.13 -25.29 31.44
CA GLY A 237 -22.45 -25.82 31.06
C GLY A 237 -23.09 -25.16 29.83
N GLY A 238 -22.30 -24.50 28.97
CA GLY A 238 -22.79 -23.77 27.80
C GLY A 238 -22.09 -24.18 26.49
N TRP A 239 -22.84 -24.21 25.39
CA TRP A 239 -22.30 -24.42 24.04
C TRP A 239 -21.95 -23.10 23.36
N ARG A 240 -20.72 -22.98 22.86
CA ARG A 240 -20.26 -21.83 22.05
C ARG A 240 -20.00 -22.25 20.62
N TYR A 241 -21.07 -22.29 19.82
CA TYR A 241 -21.01 -22.66 18.40
C TYR A 241 -19.89 -21.96 17.59
N PRO A 242 -19.58 -20.66 17.79
CA PRO A 242 -18.48 -20.02 17.07
C PRO A 242 -17.10 -20.60 17.39
N SER A 243 -16.86 -20.97 18.65
CA SER A 243 -15.58 -21.54 19.10
C SER A 243 -15.38 -22.96 18.59
N VAL A 244 -16.46 -23.74 18.53
CA VAL A 244 -16.49 -25.08 17.92
C VAL A 244 -16.22 -25.00 16.43
N GLY A 245 -16.82 -24.03 15.73
CA GLY A 245 -16.57 -23.77 14.30
C GLY A 245 -15.11 -23.43 14.02
N MET A 246 -14.50 -22.56 14.82
CA MET A 246 -13.07 -22.21 14.70
C MET A 246 -12.15 -23.42 14.94
N LEU A 247 -12.42 -24.21 15.98
CA LEU A 247 -11.68 -25.44 16.27
C LEU A 247 -11.79 -26.44 15.11
N GLY A 248 -13.01 -26.65 14.60
CA GLY A 248 -13.27 -27.56 13.48
C GLY A 248 -12.54 -27.13 12.20
N ALA A 249 -12.58 -25.83 11.88
CA ALA A 249 -11.87 -25.29 10.71
C ALA A 249 -10.33 -25.43 10.84
N GLY A 250 -9.77 -25.11 12.01
CA GLY A 250 -8.33 -25.26 12.29
C GLY A 250 -7.87 -26.72 12.22
N ALA A 251 -8.64 -27.64 12.82
CA ALA A 251 -8.35 -29.07 12.78
C ALA A 251 -8.46 -29.65 11.36
N ALA A 252 -9.49 -29.25 10.59
CA ALA A 252 -9.65 -29.67 9.20
C ALA A 252 -8.47 -29.23 8.32
N PHE A 253 -7.99 -28.00 8.50
CA PHE A 253 -6.81 -27.49 7.80
C PHE A 253 -5.55 -28.31 8.13
N LEU A 254 -5.32 -28.62 9.41
CA LEU A 254 -4.18 -29.43 9.86
C LEU A 254 -4.23 -30.86 9.31
N LEU A 255 -5.40 -31.50 9.31
CA LEU A 255 -5.60 -32.85 8.77
C LEU A 255 -5.37 -32.88 7.24
N MET A 256 -5.90 -31.89 6.52
CA MET A 256 -5.69 -31.78 5.07
C MET A 256 -4.21 -31.59 4.73
N ARG A 257 -3.50 -30.77 5.51
CA ARG A 257 -2.05 -30.54 5.38
C ARG A 257 -1.25 -31.84 5.52
N GLU A 258 -1.53 -32.64 6.55
CA GLU A 258 -0.81 -33.90 6.76
C GLU A 258 -1.16 -34.94 5.68
N ARG A 259 -2.42 -34.98 5.24
CA ARG A 259 -2.86 -35.86 4.14
C ARG A 259 -2.10 -35.59 2.84
N LEU A 260 -2.00 -34.32 2.44
CA LEU A 260 -1.28 -33.93 1.22
C LEU A 260 0.22 -34.24 1.32
N ARG A 261 0.82 -34.08 2.51
CA ARG A 261 2.21 -34.46 2.77
C ARG A 261 2.46 -35.95 2.62
N LEU A 262 1.58 -36.79 3.16
CA LEU A 262 1.67 -38.24 3.03
C LEU A 262 1.53 -38.69 1.57
N GLN A 263 0.63 -38.08 0.80
CA GLN A 263 0.49 -38.35 -0.64
C GLN A 263 1.77 -37.99 -1.41
N ALA A 264 2.33 -36.80 -1.16
CA ALA A 264 3.58 -36.35 -1.77
C ALA A 264 4.76 -37.29 -1.45
N LEU A 265 4.86 -37.77 -0.19
CA LEU A 265 5.88 -38.75 0.21
C LEU A 265 5.72 -40.10 -0.52
N GLN A 266 4.49 -40.56 -0.74
CA GLN A 266 4.22 -41.80 -1.46
C GLN A 266 4.59 -41.68 -2.94
N GLU A 267 4.29 -40.55 -3.58
CA GLU A 267 4.65 -40.30 -4.97
C GLU A 267 6.17 -40.17 -5.16
N ALA A 268 6.85 -39.42 -4.28
CA ALA A 268 8.31 -39.28 -4.32
C ALA A 268 9.03 -40.62 -4.18
N ARG A 269 8.51 -41.53 -3.33
CA ARG A 269 9.04 -42.90 -3.19
C ARG A 269 8.85 -43.73 -4.45
N LYS A 270 7.71 -43.59 -5.14
CA LYS A 270 7.46 -44.30 -6.40
C LYS A 270 8.40 -43.83 -7.51
N GLU A 271 8.67 -42.53 -7.59
CA GLU A 271 9.59 -41.96 -8.59
C GLU A 271 11.07 -42.26 -8.30
N ALA A 272 11.50 -42.24 -7.04
CA ALA A 272 12.85 -42.66 -6.68
C ALA A 272 13.12 -44.13 -7.06
N ALA A 273 12.09 -44.98 -7.03
CA ALA A 273 12.15 -46.37 -7.47
C ALA A 273 12.16 -46.55 -9.01
N CYS A 274 11.99 -45.49 -9.81
CA CYS A 274 12.01 -45.54 -11.28
C CYS A 274 13.44 -45.48 -11.88
N GLY A 275 14.37 -46.30 -11.39
CA GLY A 275 15.70 -46.50 -11.98
C GLY A 275 16.80 -45.50 -11.58
N LEU A 276 16.48 -44.36 -10.96
CA LEU A 276 17.49 -43.40 -10.46
C LEU A 276 18.30 -43.96 -9.28
N GLU A 277 17.62 -44.63 -8.33
CA GLU A 277 18.31 -45.23 -7.18
C GLU A 277 19.12 -46.48 -7.60
N GLU A 278 18.61 -47.26 -8.56
CA GLU A 278 19.34 -48.39 -9.16
C GLU A 278 20.64 -47.91 -9.84
N ARG A 279 20.55 -46.84 -10.64
CA ARG A 279 21.72 -46.26 -11.30
C ARG A 279 22.70 -45.60 -10.32
N TRP A 280 22.19 -45.06 -9.21
CA TRP A 280 23.01 -44.54 -8.12
C TRP A 280 23.80 -45.66 -7.43
N GLU A 281 23.16 -46.78 -7.08
CA GLU A 281 23.83 -47.92 -6.46
C GLU A 281 24.94 -48.49 -7.35
N GLU A 282 24.73 -48.52 -8.67
CA GLU A 282 25.78 -48.90 -9.63
C GLU A 282 26.99 -47.95 -9.60
N MET A 283 26.77 -46.63 -9.48
CA MET A 283 27.86 -45.64 -9.45
C MET A 283 28.51 -45.50 -8.07
N ARG A 284 27.76 -45.72 -6.98
CA ARG A 284 28.21 -45.53 -5.58
C ARG A 284 29.45 -46.35 -5.23
N THR A 285 29.61 -47.50 -5.87
CA THR A 285 30.75 -48.41 -5.67
C THR A 285 32.08 -47.87 -6.23
N SER A 286 32.07 -46.76 -6.97
CA SER A 286 33.28 -46.17 -7.54
C SER A 286 34.09 -45.39 -6.51
N SER A 287 35.41 -45.67 -6.45
CA SER A 287 36.38 -44.89 -5.65
C SER A 287 36.45 -43.40 -6.04
N ALA A 288 35.87 -43.03 -7.18
CA ALA A 288 35.76 -41.66 -7.66
C ALA A 288 34.85 -40.78 -6.78
N ILE A 289 33.81 -41.33 -6.14
CA ILE A 289 32.90 -40.56 -5.27
C ILE A 289 33.60 -40.11 -3.98
N GLU A 290 34.40 -40.99 -3.37
CA GLU A 290 35.21 -40.64 -2.21
C GLU A 290 36.28 -39.59 -2.56
N THR A 291 36.84 -39.68 -3.78
CA THR A 291 37.77 -38.69 -4.32
C THR A 291 37.09 -37.33 -4.52
N LEU A 292 35.88 -37.31 -5.08
CA LEU A 292 35.06 -36.11 -5.23
C LEU A 292 34.75 -35.45 -3.88
N SER A 293 34.28 -36.22 -2.89
CA SER A 293 34.00 -35.68 -1.55
C SER A 293 35.27 -35.13 -0.87
N ARG A 294 36.44 -35.75 -1.09
CA ARG A 294 37.73 -35.21 -0.61
C ARG A 294 38.12 -33.90 -1.30
N VAL A 295 37.91 -33.78 -2.62
CA VAL A 295 38.18 -32.54 -3.37
C VAL A 295 37.27 -31.40 -2.85
N VAL A 296 35.97 -31.66 -2.69
CA VAL A 296 35.02 -30.67 -2.16
C VAL A 296 35.36 -30.25 -0.72
N LYS A 297 35.73 -31.19 0.15
CA LYS A 297 36.15 -30.90 1.54
C LYS A 297 37.47 -30.12 1.62
N ARG A 298 38.43 -30.38 0.72
CA ARG A 298 39.69 -29.61 0.65
C ARG A 298 39.45 -28.19 0.16
N ALA A 299 38.55 -28.01 -0.82
CA ALA A 299 38.20 -26.70 -1.34
C ALA A 299 37.66 -25.76 -0.26
N THR A 300 36.85 -26.27 0.67
CA THR A 300 36.36 -25.50 1.83
C THR A 300 37.47 -25.10 2.79
N ALA A 301 38.37 -26.02 3.13
CA ALA A 301 39.48 -25.74 4.04
C ALA A 301 40.48 -24.72 3.47
N TYR A 302 40.75 -24.78 2.16
CA TYR A 302 41.64 -23.81 1.50
C TYR A 302 41.03 -22.40 1.43
N ALA A 303 39.71 -22.29 1.23
CA ALA A 303 39.04 -20.99 1.16
C ALA A 303 39.00 -20.24 2.51
N GLU A 304 39.00 -20.96 3.63
CA GLU A 304 39.14 -20.37 4.98
C GLU A 304 40.55 -19.83 5.25
N LEU A 305 41.58 -20.39 4.59
CA LEU A 305 43.00 -20.05 4.80
C LEU A 305 43.55 -18.97 3.86
N ASP A 306 43.08 -18.89 2.62
CA ASP A 306 43.71 -18.09 1.55
C ASP A 306 43.22 -16.63 1.49
N GLY A 307 42.23 -16.23 2.29
CA GLY A 307 41.75 -14.82 2.37
C GLY A 307 41.22 -14.22 1.05
N ARG A 308 41.19 -14.98 -0.06
CA ARG A 308 40.69 -14.56 -1.37
C ARG A 308 39.16 -14.56 -1.46
N CYS A 309 38.49 -15.36 -0.64
CA CYS A 309 37.03 -15.41 -0.55
C CYS A 309 36.54 -14.37 0.47
N ARG A 310 35.59 -13.50 0.06
CA ARG A 310 35.00 -12.49 0.96
C ARG A 310 34.11 -13.10 2.05
N GLU A 311 33.68 -14.36 1.87
CA GLU A 311 32.84 -15.15 2.79
C GLU A 311 33.30 -16.63 2.76
N PRO A 312 33.15 -17.41 3.85
CA PRO A 312 33.53 -18.82 3.88
C PRO A 312 32.68 -19.66 2.90
N ILE A 313 33.32 -20.58 2.16
CA ILE A 313 32.62 -21.49 1.25
C ILE A 313 31.73 -22.43 2.05
N VAL A 314 30.41 -22.37 1.83
CA VAL A 314 29.47 -23.29 2.48
C VAL A 314 29.37 -24.59 1.67
N VAL A 315 29.81 -25.70 2.24
CA VAL A 315 29.48 -27.05 1.75
C VAL A 315 28.28 -27.58 2.50
N VAL A 316 27.26 -28.03 1.76
CA VAL A 316 26.07 -28.63 2.36
C VAL A 316 26.14 -30.14 2.23
N SER A 317 26.67 -30.77 3.27
CA SER A 317 26.52 -32.19 3.59
C SER A 317 25.38 -32.34 4.63
N THR A 318 24.74 -33.50 4.71
CA THR A 318 23.56 -33.69 5.59
C THR A 318 23.92 -33.78 7.07
N GLU A 319 25.20 -33.94 7.40
CA GLU A 319 25.72 -34.05 8.77
C GLU A 319 26.00 -32.69 9.43
N ASP A 320 26.33 -31.65 8.64
CA ASP A 320 26.79 -30.34 9.14
C ASP A 320 25.65 -29.36 9.51
N SER A 321 24.39 -29.79 9.52
CA SER A 321 23.28 -28.95 10.01
C SER A 321 23.30 -28.70 11.54
N SER A 322 24.28 -29.31 12.23
CA SER A 322 24.42 -29.35 13.69
C SER A 322 25.52 -28.45 14.27
N GLN A 323 26.39 -27.82 13.46
CA GLN A 323 27.42 -26.91 13.96
C GLN A 323 27.21 -25.47 13.45
N SER A 324 27.13 -24.54 14.40
CA SER A 324 27.08 -23.09 14.17
C SER A 324 28.41 -22.57 13.62
N PRO A 325 28.41 -21.57 12.72
CA PRO A 325 29.55 -20.68 12.64
C PRO A 325 29.62 -19.91 13.97
N GLU A 326 30.72 -20.08 14.72
CA GLU A 326 31.02 -19.25 15.88
C GLU A 326 30.94 -17.78 15.47
N GLU A 327 30.21 -17.00 16.27
CA GLU A 327 30.07 -15.56 16.12
C GLU A 327 31.44 -14.91 16.26
N ILE A 328 32.04 -14.49 15.14
CA ILE A 328 33.07 -13.46 15.18
C ILE A 328 32.36 -12.17 15.57
N GLU A 329 32.56 -11.75 16.82
CA GLU A 329 32.11 -10.47 17.35
C GLU A 329 32.48 -9.35 16.38
N ALA A 330 31.48 -8.57 15.97
CA ALA A 330 31.70 -7.36 15.21
C ALA A 330 32.37 -6.31 16.12
N GLU A 331 33.70 -6.23 16.08
CA GLU A 331 34.43 -5.11 16.66
C GLU A 331 33.96 -3.79 16.02
N GLU A 332 33.71 -2.79 16.88
CA GLU A 332 33.35 -1.42 16.49
C GLU A 332 34.35 -0.84 15.47
N PRO A 333 33.89 -0.04 14.49
CA PRO A 333 34.77 0.48 13.46
C PRO A 333 35.69 1.56 14.04
N ARG A 334 36.94 1.18 14.31
CA ARG A 334 38.02 2.14 14.49
C ARG A 334 38.26 2.89 13.18
N SER A 335 38.28 4.21 13.31
CA SER A 335 38.48 5.21 12.26
C SER A 335 39.65 4.91 11.33
N ALA A 336 39.40 4.79 10.03
CA ALA A 336 40.35 5.20 8.99
C ALA A 336 39.66 5.37 7.63
N THR A 337 39.93 6.51 7.02
CA THR A 337 39.48 6.99 5.72
C THR A 337 39.83 6.06 4.56
N GLY A 338 38.85 5.37 4.00
CA GLY A 338 38.93 4.70 2.71
C GLY A 338 37.53 4.35 2.22
N ARG A 339 37.09 4.92 1.09
CA ARG A 339 35.78 4.61 0.46
C ARG A 339 35.76 3.13 0.04
N GLN A 340 35.30 2.24 0.91
CA GLN A 340 34.86 0.90 0.55
C GLN A 340 33.39 0.96 0.11
N THR A 341 33.15 0.83 -1.20
CA THR A 341 31.82 0.55 -1.74
C THR A 341 31.44 -0.88 -1.37
N HIS A 342 30.81 -1.10 -0.22
CA HIS A 342 30.10 -2.34 0.05
C HIS A 342 29.04 -2.55 -1.03
N GLN A 343 29.24 -3.55 -1.88
CA GLN A 343 28.31 -3.91 -2.95
C GLN A 343 27.12 -4.64 -2.32
N ALA A 344 25.99 -3.94 -2.20
CA ALA A 344 24.79 -4.47 -1.56
C ALA A 344 24.19 -5.64 -2.35
N CYS A 345 23.76 -6.71 -1.65
CA CYS A 345 22.95 -7.79 -2.23
C CYS A 345 21.76 -7.22 -3.00
N ALA A 346 21.39 -7.86 -4.12
CA ALA A 346 20.22 -7.46 -4.90
C ALA A 346 18.98 -7.42 -3.99
N ALA A 347 18.39 -6.23 -3.86
CA ALA A 347 17.35 -5.97 -2.89
C ALA A 347 15.94 -6.13 -3.48
N SER A 348 15.83 -6.36 -4.80
CA SER A 348 14.57 -6.68 -5.44
C SER A 348 14.72 -7.68 -6.60
N LEU A 349 13.64 -8.41 -6.91
CA LEU A 349 13.66 -9.40 -7.99
C LEU A 349 13.88 -8.75 -9.37
N ASP A 350 13.38 -7.54 -9.60
CA ASP A 350 13.63 -6.77 -10.83
C ASP A 350 15.10 -6.46 -11.04
N GLN A 351 15.80 -6.07 -9.96
CA GLN A 351 17.23 -5.78 -9.98
C GLN A 351 18.02 -7.05 -10.32
N LEU A 352 17.67 -8.18 -9.71
CA LEU A 352 18.30 -9.47 -9.95
C LEU A 352 18.13 -9.93 -11.42
N TYR A 353 16.96 -9.70 -12.02
CA TYR A 353 16.72 -10.00 -13.43
C TYR A 353 17.46 -9.04 -14.38
N ALA A 354 17.57 -7.75 -14.05
CA ALA A 354 18.37 -6.81 -14.84
C ALA A 354 19.85 -7.21 -14.86
N GLN A 355 20.39 -7.63 -13.71
CA GLN A 355 21.74 -8.19 -13.61
C GLN A 355 21.89 -9.50 -14.41
N ALA A 356 20.89 -10.39 -14.34
CA ALA A 356 20.90 -11.66 -15.05
C ALA A 356 21.02 -11.48 -16.58
N VAL A 357 20.32 -10.50 -17.17
CA VAL A 357 20.40 -10.21 -18.61
C VAL A 357 21.80 -9.79 -19.05
N LEU A 358 22.50 -9.03 -18.21
CA LEU A 358 23.86 -8.57 -18.49
C LEU A 358 24.91 -9.67 -18.28
N LEU A 359 24.67 -10.56 -17.32
CA LEU A 359 25.62 -11.60 -16.90
C LEU A 359 25.50 -12.90 -17.70
N ASP A 360 24.29 -13.28 -18.11
CA ASP A 360 24.03 -14.53 -18.83
C ASP A 360 24.95 -14.77 -20.04
N PRO A 361 25.19 -13.80 -20.96
CA PRO A 361 26.13 -14.02 -22.07
C PRO A 361 27.59 -14.15 -21.60
N ILE A 362 28.00 -13.43 -20.55
CA ILE A 362 29.37 -13.50 -20.00
C ILE A 362 29.60 -14.87 -19.35
N PHE A 363 28.64 -15.32 -18.55
CA PHE A 363 28.70 -16.62 -17.90
C PHE A 363 28.65 -17.77 -18.91
N LEU A 364 27.85 -17.62 -19.97
CA LEU A 364 27.79 -18.58 -21.07
C LEU A 364 29.15 -18.76 -21.75
N LEU A 365 29.81 -17.66 -22.15
CA LEU A 365 31.16 -17.69 -22.73
C LEU A 365 32.17 -18.36 -21.79
N LYS A 366 32.04 -18.10 -20.49
CA LYS A 366 32.91 -18.73 -19.50
C LYS A 366 32.69 -20.24 -19.39
N VAL A 367 31.44 -20.68 -19.42
CA VAL A 367 31.10 -22.12 -19.41
C VAL A 367 31.55 -22.81 -20.70
N GLN A 368 31.50 -22.13 -21.85
CA GLN A 368 32.06 -22.64 -23.11
C GLN A 368 33.59 -22.86 -23.01
N SER A 369 34.32 -21.89 -22.44
CA SER A 369 35.76 -22.02 -22.19
C SER A 369 36.08 -23.16 -21.21
N LEU A 370 35.27 -23.31 -20.15
CA LEU A 370 35.40 -24.45 -19.24
C LEU A 370 35.15 -25.78 -19.96
N ALA A 371 34.05 -25.88 -20.72
CA ALA A 371 33.70 -27.09 -21.48
C ALA A 371 34.83 -27.51 -22.43
N GLU A 372 35.48 -26.55 -23.06
CA GLU A 372 36.65 -26.78 -23.90
C GLU A 372 37.83 -27.33 -23.10
N THR A 373 38.09 -26.78 -21.92
CA THR A 373 39.21 -27.17 -21.06
C THR A 373 39.05 -28.57 -20.48
N VAL A 374 37.85 -28.92 -20.01
CA VAL A 374 37.58 -30.19 -19.31
C VAL A 374 36.99 -31.29 -20.19
N ASP A 375 36.96 -31.06 -21.52
CA ASP A 375 36.36 -31.98 -22.50
C ASP A 375 34.90 -32.37 -22.16
N GLY A 376 34.15 -31.40 -21.64
CA GLY A 376 32.78 -31.58 -21.16
C GLY A 376 31.75 -31.65 -22.29
N TYR A 377 30.67 -32.41 -22.06
CA TYR A 377 29.56 -32.55 -23.00
C TYR A 377 28.43 -31.55 -22.71
N LEU A 378 27.83 -31.05 -23.79
CA LEU A 378 26.66 -30.18 -23.76
C LEU A 378 25.45 -30.91 -24.36
N PRO A 379 24.24 -30.75 -23.80
CA PRO A 379 23.04 -31.36 -24.35
C PRO A 379 22.66 -30.71 -25.69
N ALA A 380 22.30 -31.50 -26.69
CA ALA A 380 21.87 -31.05 -28.01
C ALA A 380 20.48 -31.62 -28.40
N TRP A 381 19.79 -30.96 -29.34
CA TRP A 381 18.47 -31.37 -29.81
C TRP A 381 18.56 -32.33 -31.01
N GLU A 382 17.90 -33.49 -30.91
CA GLU A 382 17.87 -34.52 -31.95
C GLU A 382 16.50 -35.22 -31.96
N GLY A 383 15.47 -34.57 -32.53
CA GLY A 383 14.16 -35.20 -32.79
C GLY A 383 13.46 -35.81 -31.55
N ARG A 384 12.70 -36.90 -31.76
CA ARG A 384 11.93 -37.62 -30.71
C ARG A 384 12.78 -38.63 -29.89
N GLU A 385 14.07 -38.78 -30.20
CA GLU A 385 14.95 -39.82 -29.64
C GLU A 385 15.91 -39.28 -28.58
N GLY A 386 15.38 -38.81 -27.45
CA GLY A 386 16.18 -38.47 -26.26
C GLY A 386 17.17 -37.30 -26.40
N PRO A 387 17.89 -36.94 -25.31
CA PRO A 387 18.93 -35.90 -25.36
C PRO A 387 20.23 -36.47 -25.96
N SER A 388 20.72 -35.89 -27.05
CA SER A 388 22.08 -36.15 -27.55
C SER A 388 23.09 -35.23 -26.87
N TYR A 389 24.38 -35.60 -26.94
CA TYR A 389 25.46 -34.90 -26.24
C TYR A 389 26.59 -34.60 -27.21
N VAL A 390 27.02 -33.34 -27.27
CA VAL A 390 28.06 -32.86 -28.19
C VAL A 390 29.16 -32.18 -27.39
N ARG A 391 30.42 -32.41 -27.77
CA ARG A 391 31.56 -31.69 -27.17
C ARG A 391 31.62 -30.28 -27.72
N TRP A 392 31.95 -29.29 -26.89
CA TRP A 392 31.98 -27.90 -27.36
C TRP A 392 32.95 -27.69 -28.54
N ARG A 393 34.13 -28.33 -28.52
CA ARG A 393 35.12 -28.28 -29.61
C ARG A 393 34.56 -28.79 -30.95
N GLU A 394 33.70 -29.82 -30.91
CA GLU A 394 33.05 -30.39 -32.09
C GLU A 394 31.91 -29.49 -32.58
N ALA A 395 31.15 -28.88 -31.65
CA ALA A 395 30.08 -27.95 -31.97
C ALA A 395 30.61 -26.69 -32.66
N VAL A 396 31.74 -26.12 -32.19
CA VAL A 396 32.36 -24.93 -32.82
C VAL A 396 32.92 -25.25 -34.22
N ALA A 397 33.36 -26.49 -34.45
CA ALA A 397 33.84 -26.92 -35.76
C ALA A 397 32.72 -27.07 -36.81
N ASP A 398 31.47 -27.25 -36.37
CA ASP A 398 30.29 -27.39 -37.25
C ASP A 398 29.15 -26.46 -36.79
N ARG A 399 28.94 -25.36 -37.53
CA ARG A 399 27.85 -24.39 -37.30
C ARG A 399 26.45 -25.03 -37.21
N SER A 400 26.23 -26.18 -37.85
CA SER A 400 24.95 -26.90 -37.75
C SER A 400 24.78 -27.58 -36.39
N MET A 401 25.86 -28.07 -35.78
CA MET A 401 25.86 -28.63 -34.43
C MET A 401 25.81 -27.54 -33.36
N GLU A 402 26.52 -26.42 -33.57
CA GLU A 402 26.49 -25.26 -32.68
C GLU A 402 25.05 -24.77 -32.43
N ARG A 403 24.25 -24.63 -33.50
CA ARG A 403 22.84 -24.22 -33.42
C ARG A 403 21.94 -25.25 -32.72
N ARG A 404 22.38 -26.49 -32.58
CA ARG A 404 21.63 -27.58 -31.93
C ARG A 404 21.94 -27.69 -30.43
N VAL A 405 23.00 -27.05 -29.95
CA VAL A 405 23.37 -27.01 -28.53
C VAL A 405 22.29 -26.29 -27.73
N ARG A 406 21.86 -26.91 -26.63
CA ARG A 406 20.81 -26.38 -25.78
C ARG A 406 21.40 -25.73 -24.54
N TRP A 407 21.42 -24.41 -24.54
CA TRP A 407 21.77 -23.63 -23.36
C TRP A 407 20.59 -23.49 -22.40
N ALA A 408 20.88 -23.45 -21.11
CA ALA A 408 19.86 -23.13 -20.14
C ALA A 408 19.49 -21.65 -20.27
N SER A 409 18.20 -21.36 -20.41
CA SER A 409 17.70 -19.99 -20.40
C SER A 409 17.68 -19.43 -18.97
N ILE A 410 17.73 -18.11 -18.89
CA ILE A 410 17.41 -17.38 -17.65
C ILE A 410 16.08 -17.91 -17.12
N LYS A 411 16.05 -18.22 -15.83
CA LYS A 411 14.85 -18.76 -15.19
C LYS A 411 13.65 -17.86 -15.44
N SER A 412 12.48 -18.44 -15.73
CA SER A 412 11.26 -17.64 -15.91
C SER A 412 10.84 -16.92 -14.63
N ALA A 413 10.33 -15.70 -14.77
CA ALA A 413 9.93 -14.87 -13.63
C ALA A 413 8.90 -15.58 -12.75
N SER A 414 7.92 -16.27 -13.35
CA SER A 414 6.92 -17.06 -12.61
C SER A 414 7.57 -18.15 -11.73
N ARG A 415 8.59 -18.85 -12.23
CA ARG A 415 9.32 -19.88 -11.47
C ARG A 415 10.23 -19.28 -10.40
N ALA A 416 10.81 -18.11 -10.66
CA ALA A 416 11.58 -17.40 -9.65
C ALA A 416 10.69 -16.93 -8.49
N ILE A 417 9.54 -16.32 -8.77
CA ILE A 417 8.56 -15.91 -7.76
C ILE A 417 8.11 -17.12 -6.92
N GLU A 418 7.85 -18.27 -7.56
CA GLU A 418 7.48 -19.51 -6.87
C GLU A 418 8.58 -20.02 -5.96
N LYS A 419 9.81 -20.04 -6.45
CA LYS A 419 10.95 -20.45 -5.65
C LYS A 419 11.18 -19.49 -4.47
N VAL A 420 11.03 -18.18 -4.69
CA VAL A 420 11.22 -17.17 -3.64
C VAL A 420 10.19 -17.34 -2.52
N GLN A 421 8.92 -17.47 -2.87
CA GLN A 421 7.84 -17.59 -1.89
C GLN A 421 7.87 -18.91 -1.13
N LEU A 422 8.20 -20.01 -1.80
CA LEU A 422 8.03 -21.36 -1.23
C LEU A 422 9.32 -21.95 -0.67
N LEU A 423 10.48 -21.65 -1.27
CA LEU A 423 11.76 -22.29 -0.95
C LEU A 423 12.81 -21.32 -0.40
N CYS A 424 12.66 -20.01 -0.62
CA CYS A 424 13.58 -19.01 -0.10
C CYS A 424 12.98 -18.17 1.03
N HIS A 425 11.77 -18.52 1.53
CA HIS A 425 11.09 -17.78 2.61
C HIS A 425 11.00 -16.26 2.35
N GLY A 426 10.81 -15.85 1.10
CA GLY A 426 10.77 -14.45 0.69
C GLY A 426 12.14 -13.77 0.52
N ARG A 427 13.25 -14.43 0.85
CA ARG A 427 14.62 -13.88 0.73
C ARG A 427 15.14 -14.05 -0.70
N LEU A 428 15.51 -12.95 -1.33
CA LEU A 428 16.06 -12.97 -2.69
C LEU A 428 17.50 -13.45 -2.76
N SER A 429 18.28 -13.26 -1.69
CA SER A 429 19.68 -13.73 -1.59
C SER A 429 19.81 -15.23 -1.82
N ASP A 430 18.76 -16.00 -1.51
CA ASP A 430 18.79 -17.46 -1.59
C ASP A 430 18.40 -17.96 -3.00
N LEU A 431 17.99 -17.06 -3.90
CA LEU A 431 17.69 -17.35 -5.30
C LEU A 431 18.96 -17.29 -6.16
N THR A 432 19.79 -18.33 -6.06
CA THR A 432 21.13 -18.38 -6.69
C THR A 432 21.17 -18.97 -8.10
N ASP A 433 20.02 -19.33 -8.68
CA ASP A 433 19.91 -20.08 -9.93
C ASP A 433 18.97 -19.38 -10.94
N VAL A 434 19.06 -18.04 -10.98
CA VAL A 434 18.40 -17.22 -12.02
C VAL A 434 19.15 -17.39 -13.35
N VAL A 435 20.46 -17.18 -13.32
CA VAL A 435 21.41 -17.56 -14.37
C VAL A 435 21.99 -18.92 -14.00
N ARG A 436 21.92 -19.88 -14.93
CA ARG A 436 22.40 -21.24 -14.69
C ARG A 436 22.84 -21.89 -15.98
N GLN A 437 23.83 -22.77 -15.90
CA GLN A 437 24.28 -23.61 -17.02
C GLN A 437 24.62 -25.01 -16.52
N SER A 438 24.71 -25.96 -17.45
CA SER A 438 25.01 -27.35 -17.14
C SER A 438 26.15 -27.87 -18.01
N LEU A 439 27.06 -28.63 -17.40
CA LEU A 439 28.06 -29.46 -18.08
C LEU A 439 27.83 -30.92 -17.71
N VAL A 440 27.95 -31.80 -18.69
CA VAL A 440 27.69 -33.23 -18.54
C VAL A 440 28.98 -34.01 -18.79
N PHE A 441 29.23 -35.01 -17.96
CA PHE A 441 30.44 -35.84 -18.01
C PHE A 441 30.07 -37.32 -18.17
N THR A 442 30.95 -38.12 -18.77
CA THR A 442 30.77 -39.56 -18.98
C THR A 442 30.73 -40.34 -17.67
N GLY A 443 31.60 -39.99 -16.72
CA GLY A 443 31.71 -40.60 -15.40
C GLY A 443 31.96 -39.59 -14.27
N VAL A 444 32.13 -40.12 -13.06
CA VAL A 444 32.38 -39.33 -11.85
C VAL A 444 33.84 -38.83 -11.80
N GLU A 445 34.78 -39.53 -12.44
CA GLU A 445 36.19 -39.14 -12.51
C GLU A 445 36.36 -37.84 -13.31
N GLU A 446 35.77 -37.77 -14.50
CA GLU A 446 35.81 -36.57 -15.34
C GLU A 446 35.02 -35.42 -14.71
N LEU A 447 33.91 -35.72 -14.02
CA LEU A 447 33.19 -34.73 -13.23
C LEU A 447 34.07 -34.15 -12.11
N THR A 448 34.89 -34.97 -11.46
CA THR A 448 35.81 -34.53 -10.41
C THR A 448 36.87 -33.59 -10.96
N GLU A 449 37.38 -33.86 -12.17
CA GLU A 449 38.27 -32.94 -12.89
C GLU A 449 37.55 -31.63 -13.25
N GLY A 450 36.28 -31.71 -13.66
CA GLY A 450 35.42 -30.54 -13.85
C GLY A 450 35.29 -29.67 -12.60
N VAL A 451 35.14 -30.28 -11.41
CA VAL A 451 35.10 -29.54 -10.13
C VAL A 451 36.44 -28.86 -9.84
N ARG A 452 37.58 -29.53 -10.09
CA ARG A 452 38.91 -28.93 -9.90
C ARG A 452 39.13 -27.74 -10.82
N ALA A 453 38.80 -27.89 -12.11
CA ALA A 453 38.93 -26.80 -13.08
C ALA A 453 38.13 -25.55 -12.68
N VAL A 454 36.92 -25.73 -12.12
CA VAL A 454 36.11 -24.61 -11.61
C VAL A 454 36.74 -23.96 -10.37
N LEU A 455 37.35 -24.75 -9.49
CA LEU A 455 38.00 -24.25 -8.26
C LEU A 455 39.31 -23.51 -8.55
N GLU A 456 40.02 -23.88 -9.61
CA GLU A 456 41.31 -23.32 -10.00
C GLU A 456 41.17 -22.12 -10.97
N ASP A 457 39.97 -21.84 -11.46
CA ASP A 457 39.72 -20.77 -12.43
C ASP A 457 39.78 -19.38 -11.78
N PRO A 458 40.67 -18.48 -12.23
CA PRO A 458 40.84 -17.16 -11.61
C PRO A 458 39.68 -16.19 -11.83
N GLU A 459 38.78 -16.46 -12.78
CA GLU A 459 37.61 -15.61 -13.07
C GLU A 459 36.34 -16.11 -12.36
N LEU A 460 36.39 -17.24 -11.65
CA LEU A 460 35.27 -17.83 -10.94
C LEU A 460 35.50 -17.82 -9.43
N GLU A 461 34.73 -17.01 -8.71
CA GLU A 461 34.68 -17.05 -7.25
C GLU A 461 33.59 -18.05 -6.81
N VAL A 462 33.98 -19.16 -6.21
CA VAL A 462 33.04 -20.18 -5.71
C VAL A 462 32.42 -19.73 -4.39
N VAL A 463 31.08 -19.63 -4.36
CA VAL A 463 30.30 -19.19 -3.18
C VAL A 463 29.81 -20.39 -2.37
N ARG A 464 29.31 -21.43 -3.05
CA ARG A 464 28.71 -22.60 -2.40
C ARG A 464 28.79 -23.83 -3.29
N ILE A 465 29.08 -24.99 -2.70
CA ILE A 465 29.04 -26.28 -3.39
C ILE A 465 27.96 -27.16 -2.75
N LYS A 466 27.05 -27.68 -3.59
CA LYS A 466 26.05 -28.68 -3.21
C LYS A 466 26.40 -30.00 -3.88
N ASN A 467 27.07 -30.88 -3.14
CA ASN A 467 27.39 -32.22 -3.60
C ASN A 467 26.23 -33.18 -3.30
N ARG A 468 25.34 -33.44 -4.27
CA ARG A 468 24.25 -34.42 -4.11
C ARG A 468 24.68 -35.85 -4.45
N LEU A 469 25.90 -36.01 -4.97
CA LEU A 469 26.58 -37.31 -5.11
C LEU A 469 27.25 -37.74 -3.80
N ASP A 470 27.12 -36.98 -2.71
CA ASP A 470 27.58 -37.45 -1.41
C ASP A 470 26.67 -38.56 -0.88
N GLU A 471 27.27 -39.58 -0.26
CA GLU A 471 26.55 -40.70 0.34
C GLU A 471 25.62 -40.24 1.47
N ALA A 472 26.03 -39.22 2.24
CA ALA A 472 25.21 -38.68 3.30
C ALA A 472 23.96 -37.96 2.77
N TYR A 473 23.91 -37.56 1.49
CA TYR A 473 22.82 -36.77 0.92
C TYR A 473 21.48 -37.54 0.85
N ASP A 474 20.44 -36.96 1.44
CA ASP A 474 19.07 -37.51 1.43
C ASP A 474 18.43 -37.36 0.04
N SER A 475 18.51 -38.43 -0.77
CA SER A 475 18.00 -38.47 -2.15
C SER A 475 16.48 -38.21 -2.25
N ARG A 476 15.73 -38.35 -1.15
CA ARG A 476 14.29 -38.03 -1.11
C ARG A 476 14.02 -36.54 -1.35
N LEU A 477 14.99 -35.68 -1.09
CA LEU A 477 14.92 -34.23 -1.36
C LEU A 477 15.06 -33.91 -2.86
N SER A 478 15.73 -34.77 -3.62
CA SER A 478 15.95 -34.64 -5.06
C SER A 478 15.12 -35.61 -5.92
N GLY A 479 14.22 -36.40 -5.30
CA GLY A 479 13.45 -37.41 -6.01
C GLY A 479 14.33 -38.51 -6.60
N GLY A 480 15.48 -38.78 -5.96
CA GLY A 480 16.49 -39.72 -6.44
C GLY A 480 17.58 -39.10 -7.33
N TYR A 481 17.39 -37.88 -7.87
CA TYR A 481 18.38 -37.27 -8.77
C TYR A 481 19.63 -36.75 -8.02
N ARG A 482 20.82 -36.97 -8.58
CA ARG A 482 22.09 -36.56 -7.97
C ARG A 482 23.00 -35.89 -9.00
N ASP A 483 23.57 -34.76 -8.61
CA ASP A 483 24.46 -33.87 -9.37
C ASP A 483 25.39 -33.10 -8.40
N VAL A 484 26.36 -32.37 -8.95
CA VAL A 484 27.11 -31.36 -8.19
C VAL A 484 26.69 -29.98 -8.70
N ALA A 485 26.06 -29.18 -7.84
CA ALA A 485 25.69 -27.81 -8.17
C ALA A 485 26.64 -26.84 -7.46
N ILE A 486 27.35 -26.03 -8.25
CA ILE A 486 28.32 -25.04 -7.79
C ILE A 486 27.72 -23.66 -8.02
N ASN A 487 27.58 -22.87 -6.97
CA ASN A 487 27.23 -21.47 -7.06
C ASN A 487 28.51 -20.66 -7.21
N VAL A 488 28.63 -19.87 -8.28
CA VAL A 488 29.83 -19.09 -8.61
C VAL A 488 29.48 -17.64 -8.91
N ARG A 489 30.43 -16.73 -8.72
CA ARG A 489 30.41 -15.36 -9.25
C ARG A 489 31.48 -15.23 -10.33
N VAL A 490 31.15 -14.53 -11.42
CA VAL A 490 32.11 -14.27 -12.49
C VAL A 490 32.78 -12.92 -12.22
N VAL A 491 34.07 -12.95 -11.91
CA VAL A 491 34.84 -11.78 -11.47
C VAL A 491 35.88 -11.43 -12.53
N ASN A 492 35.51 -10.58 -13.49
CA ASN A 492 36.42 -10.05 -14.51
C ASN A 492 36.21 -8.54 -14.73
N GLU A 493 37.02 -7.92 -15.59
CA GLU A 493 36.92 -6.48 -15.84
C GLU A 493 35.57 -6.09 -16.47
N GLU A 494 34.99 -6.96 -17.29
CA GLU A 494 33.69 -6.73 -17.92
C GLU A 494 32.55 -6.73 -16.89
N THR A 495 32.50 -7.71 -15.98
CA THR A 495 31.46 -7.78 -14.93
C THR A 495 31.59 -6.64 -13.91
N ARG A 496 32.82 -6.19 -13.61
CA ARG A 496 33.06 -4.94 -12.85
C ARG A 496 32.55 -3.71 -13.58
N ARG A 497 32.86 -3.59 -14.87
CA ARG A 497 32.40 -2.46 -15.70
C ARG A 497 30.88 -2.42 -15.80
N LYS A 498 30.19 -3.56 -15.90
CA LYS A 498 28.71 -3.62 -15.91
C LYS A 498 28.09 -3.55 -14.50
N GLY A 499 28.90 -3.71 -13.46
CA GLY A 499 28.49 -3.71 -12.05
C GLY A 499 27.61 -4.91 -11.68
N VAL A 500 27.95 -6.09 -12.22
CA VAL A 500 27.22 -7.36 -12.01
C VAL A 500 28.10 -8.45 -11.38
N GLU A 501 29.32 -8.12 -10.94
CA GLU A 501 30.27 -9.07 -10.34
C GLU A 501 29.72 -9.80 -9.10
N GLY A 502 28.80 -9.18 -8.35
CA GLY A 502 28.21 -9.78 -7.15
C GLY A 502 27.09 -10.80 -7.41
N HIS A 503 26.63 -10.94 -8.65
CA HIS A 503 25.51 -11.82 -8.99
C HIS A 503 25.96 -13.29 -9.03
N VAL A 504 25.18 -14.17 -8.38
CA VAL A 504 25.50 -15.59 -8.24
C VAL A 504 24.85 -16.40 -9.37
N CYS A 505 25.66 -17.17 -10.09
CA CYS A 505 25.25 -18.13 -11.10
C CYS A 505 25.29 -19.56 -10.54
N GLU A 506 24.44 -20.45 -11.05
CA GLU A 506 24.50 -21.89 -10.72
C GLU A 506 25.10 -22.68 -11.91
N LEU A 507 26.27 -23.27 -11.72
CA LEU A 507 26.86 -24.26 -12.63
C LEU A 507 26.54 -25.67 -12.15
N ARG A 508 25.85 -26.47 -12.97
CA ARG A 508 25.55 -27.87 -12.66
C ARG A 508 26.50 -28.79 -13.40
N LEU A 509 27.16 -29.65 -12.66
CA LEU A 509 27.99 -30.73 -13.18
C LEU A 509 27.22 -32.04 -12.96
N ALA A 510 26.86 -32.71 -14.04
CA ALA A 510 26.07 -33.93 -14.01
C ALA A 510 26.79 -35.09 -14.69
N VAL A 511 26.52 -36.31 -14.25
CA VAL A 511 27.01 -37.53 -14.89
C VAL A 511 25.96 -38.00 -15.92
N MET A 512 26.39 -38.33 -17.13
CA MET A 512 25.55 -38.59 -18.31
C MET A 512 24.47 -39.66 -18.04
N PRO A 513 24.80 -40.83 -17.44
CA PRO A 513 23.82 -41.80 -16.96
C PRO A 513 22.68 -41.23 -16.12
N MET A 514 22.96 -40.31 -15.18
CA MET A 514 21.93 -39.70 -14.34
C MET A 514 21.14 -38.64 -15.10
N HIS A 515 21.83 -37.87 -15.95
CA HIS A 515 21.21 -36.79 -16.71
C HIS A 515 20.21 -37.33 -17.75
N GLN A 516 20.49 -38.46 -18.40
CA GLN A 516 19.59 -39.11 -19.37
C GLN A 516 18.23 -39.49 -18.75
N LEU A 517 18.21 -39.92 -17.49
CA LEU A 517 16.99 -40.36 -16.80
C LEU A 517 16.03 -39.20 -16.42
N VAL A 518 16.55 -37.97 -16.30
CA VAL A 518 15.78 -36.79 -15.90
C VAL A 518 14.89 -36.21 -17.03
N TYR A 519 15.19 -36.52 -18.29
CA TYR A 519 14.53 -35.91 -19.46
C TYR A 519 13.15 -36.50 -19.80
N SER A 520 12.74 -37.59 -19.13
CA SER A 520 11.36 -38.10 -19.22
C SER A 520 10.39 -37.23 -18.39
N THR A 521 9.08 -37.40 -18.57
CA THR A 521 7.98 -36.58 -18.01
C THR A 521 7.96 -36.38 -16.47
N SER A 522 8.90 -37.01 -15.76
CA SER A 522 9.17 -37.03 -14.31
C SER A 522 9.59 -35.67 -13.71
N SER A 523 10.29 -34.81 -14.46
CA SER A 523 10.81 -33.52 -13.95
C SER A 523 9.73 -32.54 -13.48
N LEU A 524 8.54 -32.57 -14.10
CA LEU A 524 7.41 -31.72 -13.73
C LEU A 524 6.69 -32.20 -12.46
N ARG A 525 6.61 -33.52 -12.23
CA ARG A 525 6.01 -34.10 -11.02
C ARG A 525 6.94 -33.94 -9.81
N TYR A 526 8.24 -34.13 -10.02
CA TYR A 526 9.25 -33.85 -9.00
C TYR A 526 9.18 -32.42 -8.46
N GLN A 527 8.98 -31.44 -9.34
CA GLN A 527 8.82 -30.05 -8.94
C GLN A 527 7.59 -29.83 -8.03
N SER A 528 6.48 -30.55 -8.25
CA SER A 528 5.25 -30.35 -7.48
C SER A 528 5.31 -30.87 -6.04
N TYR A 529 5.99 -32.00 -5.77
CA TYR A 529 6.08 -32.51 -4.38
C TYR A 529 7.31 -32.00 -3.61
N LYS A 530 8.39 -31.54 -4.28
CA LYS A 530 9.56 -30.93 -3.61
C LYS A 530 9.15 -29.79 -2.67
N GLN A 531 8.18 -28.98 -3.10
CA GLN A 531 7.64 -27.86 -2.34
C GLN A 531 7.00 -28.35 -1.03
N ILE A 532 6.17 -29.39 -1.11
CA ILE A 532 5.45 -29.99 0.02
C ILE A 532 6.43 -30.59 1.06
N LEU A 533 7.48 -31.26 0.59
CA LEU A 533 8.43 -31.95 1.47
C LEU A 533 9.39 -31.00 2.23
N SER A 534 9.62 -29.80 1.71
CA SER A 534 10.54 -28.83 2.32
C SER A 534 10.01 -28.09 3.56
N PHE A 535 8.68 -28.03 3.75
CA PHE A 535 8.00 -27.15 4.71
C PHE A 535 8.34 -27.33 6.22
N ARG A 536 8.96 -28.45 6.66
CA ARG A 536 9.19 -28.73 8.09
C ARG A 536 10.64 -28.75 8.58
N ARG A 537 11.65 -28.66 7.71
CA ARG A 537 13.04 -28.95 8.12
C ARG A 537 13.72 -27.77 8.81
N ASP A 538 13.31 -26.53 8.53
CA ASP A 538 13.99 -25.31 9.02
C ASP A 538 13.26 -24.55 10.15
N CYS A 539 12.03 -24.96 10.52
CA CYS A 539 11.18 -24.20 11.45
C CYS A 539 11.50 -24.35 12.94
N PHE A 540 12.41 -25.24 13.35
CA PHE A 540 12.64 -25.57 14.77
C PHE A 540 13.99 -25.04 15.31
N LYS A 541 14.34 -23.79 15.02
CA LYS A 541 15.48 -23.09 15.67
C LYS A 541 14.97 -21.85 16.44
N PRO A 542 14.57 -22.00 17.72
CA PRO A 542 13.99 -20.92 18.54
C PRO A 542 14.83 -19.64 18.57
N TRP A 543 16.16 -19.79 18.55
CA TRP A 543 17.12 -18.68 18.60
C TRP A 543 17.16 -17.83 17.33
N GLN A 544 16.86 -18.40 16.15
CA GLN A 544 16.78 -17.63 14.89
C GLN A 544 15.54 -16.72 14.85
N VAL A 545 14.46 -17.10 15.55
CA VAL A 545 13.24 -16.28 15.68
C VAL A 545 13.49 -15.07 16.58
N LEU A 546 14.25 -15.24 17.67
CA LEU A 546 14.68 -14.11 18.53
C LEU A 546 15.65 -13.15 17.82
N GLY A 547 16.59 -13.66 17.03
CA GLY A 547 17.49 -12.83 16.23
C GLY A 547 16.76 -12.01 15.14
N MET A 548 15.69 -12.55 14.56
CA MET A 548 14.81 -11.81 13.65
C MET A 548 13.97 -10.75 14.37
N LEU A 549 13.49 -11.04 15.59
CA LEU A 549 12.77 -10.07 16.43
C LEU A 549 13.62 -8.84 16.73
N ALA A 550 14.89 -9.01 17.06
CA ALA A 550 15.80 -7.90 17.35
C ALA A 550 16.10 -7.01 16.11
N ARG A 551 16.24 -7.61 14.92
CA ARG A 551 16.53 -6.87 13.67
C ARG A 551 15.29 -6.22 13.04
N GLN A 552 14.08 -6.76 13.25
CA GLN A 552 12.85 -6.16 12.71
C GLN A 552 12.29 -5.05 13.61
N LEU A 553 12.51 -5.13 14.93
CA LEU A 553 12.16 -4.05 15.87
C LEU A 553 12.98 -2.78 15.63
N SER A 554 14.18 -2.88 15.03
CA SER A 554 15.09 -1.74 14.98
C SER A 554 14.77 -0.67 13.93
N LEU A 555 14.07 -0.90 12.80
CA LEU A 555 13.82 0.19 11.83
C LEU A 555 12.75 -0.01 10.72
N GLY A 556 12.08 -1.17 10.60
CA GLY A 556 11.30 -1.51 9.38
C GLY A 556 9.77 -1.41 9.43
N LEU A 557 9.17 -1.27 10.63
CA LEU A 557 7.75 -1.61 10.83
C LEU A 557 6.72 -0.58 10.31
N LEU A 558 7.15 0.59 9.81
CA LEU A 558 6.26 1.74 9.59
C LEU A 558 6.20 2.28 8.15
N VAL A 559 6.86 1.63 7.18
CA VAL A 559 6.82 2.07 5.78
C VAL A 559 6.25 0.96 4.90
N PRO A 560 4.94 0.92 4.65
CA PRO A 560 4.40 0.11 3.56
C PRO A 560 4.86 0.69 2.23
N ALA A 561 5.51 -0.14 1.41
CA ALA A 561 5.85 0.20 0.04
C ALA A 561 4.58 0.49 -0.80
N SER A 562 4.63 1.61 -1.50
CA SER A 562 3.82 2.05 -2.66
C SER A 562 2.33 1.62 -2.73
N LEU A 563 1.49 2.42 -2.05
CA LEU A 563 0.03 2.46 -2.24
C LEU A 563 -0.36 3.22 -3.53
N ARG A 564 -0.22 2.60 -4.72
CA ARG A 564 -1.05 2.85 -5.95
C ARG A 564 -0.41 2.30 -7.23
N SER A 565 -0.87 1.15 -7.72
CA SER A 565 -0.97 0.90 -9.16
C SER A 565 -2.02 -0.17 -9.46
N GLY A 566 -3.30 0.22 -9.47
CA GLY A 566 -4.39 -0.59 -10.01
C GLY A 566 -4.46 -0.44 -11.53
N GLY A 567 -3.40 -0.85 -12.24
CA GLY A 567 -3.41 -1.00 -13.70
C GLY A 567 -3.44 -2.48 -14.06
N ALA A 568 -4.09 -2.84 -15.17
CA ALA A 568 -4.18 -4.21 -15.65
C ALA A 568 -2.78 -4.86 -15.71
N SER A 569 -2.55 -5.88 -14.89
CA SER A 569 -1.25 -6.53 -14.75
C SER A 569 -1.06 -7.55 -15.87
N MET A 570 -0.07 -7.32 -16.74
CA MET A 570 0.48 -8.36 -17.61
C MET A 570 1.13 -9.48 -16.78
N SER A 571 1.13 -10.69 -17.35
CA SER A 571 1.66 -11.88 -16.71
C SER A 571 3.20 -11.85 -16.64
N PRO A 572 3.84 -12.36 -15.56
CA PRO A 572 5.30 -12.53 -15.50
C PRO A 572 5.89 -13.40 -16.62
N SER A 573 5.05 -14.20 -17.29
CA SER A 573 5.43 -15.01 -18.46
C SER A 573 5.86 -14.17 -19.67
N ASP A 574 5.14 -13.07 -19.93
CA ASP A 574 5.31 -12.23 -21.12
C ASP A 574 6.67 -11.49 -21.11
N PHE A 575 7.15 -11.16 -19.91
CA PHE A 575 8.49 -10.59 -19.72
C PHE A 575 9.59 -11.61 -20.07
N THR A 576 9.35 -12.90 -19.81
CA THR A 576 10.34 -13.95 -20.05
C THR A 576 10.36 -14.37 -21.53
N SER A 577 9.20 -14.44 -22.20
CA SER A 577 9.13 -14.74 -23.64
C SER A 577 9.82 -13.65 -24.47
N SER A 578 9.61 -12.38 -24.09
CA SER A 578 10.31 -11.23 -24.69
C SER A 578 11.83 -11.36 -24.53
N LEU A 579 12.31 -11.76 -23.34
CA LEU A 579 13.74 -11.98 -23.08
C LEU A 579 14.36 -13.11 -23.92
N SER A 580 13.61 -14.19 -24.18
CA SER A 580 14.08 -15.28 -25.05
C SER A 580 14.06 -14.89 -26.53
N SER A 581 13.04 -14.16 -26.99
CA SER A 581 12.93 -13.74 -28.39
C SER A 581 14.05 -12.77 -28.79
N CYS A 582 14.53 -11.94 -27.85
CA CYS A 582 15.63 -11.02 -28.13
C CYS A 582 17.02 -11.68 -28.19
N LYS A 583 17.15 -12.99 -27.90
CA LYS A 583 18.44 -13.70 -27.98
C LYS A 583 18.78 -14.21 -29.38
N ASP A 584 17.78 -14.35 -30.26
CA ASP A 584 17.96 -14.97 -31.57
C ASP A 584 18.52 -13.98 -32.63
N GLU A 585 18.66 -12.69 -32.30
CA GLU A 585 19.25 -11.68 -33.18
C GLU A 585 20.76 -11.53 -32.91
N GLU A 586 21.58 -12.14 -33.78
CA GLU A 586 23.04 -12.09 -33.76
C GLU A 586 23.58 -10.64 -33.72
N GLY A 587 24.18 -10.22 -32.60
CA GLY A 587 25.09 -9.07 -32.55
C GLY A 587 24.70 -7.89 -31.65
N ASP A 588 23.52 -7.89 -31.02
CA ASP A 588 23.12 -6.78 -30.15
C ASP A 588 23.85 -6.80 -28.79
N ARG A 589 24.37 -5.64 -28.38
CA ARG A 589 25.00 -5.46 -27.06
C ARG A 589 23.98 -5.72 -25.95
N SER A 590 24.37 -6.46 -24.91
CA SER A 590 23.51 -6.81 -23.76
C SER A 590 22.76 -5.62 -23.12
N GLU A 591 23.35 -4.43 -23.18
CA GLU A 591 22.81 -3.16 -22.71
C GLU A 591 21.62 -2.69 -23.57
N VAL A 592 21.70 -2.87 -24.88
CA VAL A 592 20.65 -2.57 -25.85
C VAL A 592 19.49 -3.54 -25.68
N THR A 593 19.76 -4.83 -25.45
CA THR A 593 18.73 -5.84 -25.14
C THR A 593 17.94 -5.45 -23.88
N LEU A 594 18.63 -5.04 -22.81
CA LEU A 594 17.96 -4.60 -21.58
C LEU A 594 17.09 -3.35 -21.81
N ALA A 595 17.58 -2.38 -22.59
CA ALA A 595 16.81 -1.19 -22.95
C ALA A 595 15.60 -1.54 -23.84
N ARG A 596 15.74 -2.45 -24.80
CA ARG A 596 14.63 -2.93 -25.66
C ARG A 596 13.56 -3.65 -24.85
N VAL A 597 13.93 -4.50 -23.91
CA VAL A 597 12.94 -5.14 -23.03
C VAL A 597 12.22 -4.08 -22.19
N ARG A 598 12.94 -3.12 -21.60
CA ARG A 598 12.35 -2.05 -20.79
C ARG A 598 11.54 -1.02 -21.61
N SER A 599 11.79 -0.85 -22.92
CA SER A 599 11.01 0.07 -23.76
C SER A 599 9.59 -0.41 -24.04
N HIS A 600 9.38 -1.72 -23.99
CA HIS A 600 8.07 -2.35 -24.19
C HIS A 600 7.29 -2.54 -22.88
N HIS A 601 7.98 -2.47 -21.74
CA HIS A 601 7.45 -2.90 -20.45
C HIS A 601 7.53 -1.76 -19.43
N ARG A 602 6.43 -1.53 -18.70
CA ARG A 602 6.45 -0.61 -17.56
C ARG A 602 7.51 -1.03 -16.55
N GLY A 603 8.38 -0.10 -16.20
CA GLY A 603 9.24 -0.19 -15.03
C GLY A 603 8.59 0.49 -13.84
N ASN A 604 9.39 0.73 -12.81
CA ASN A 604 8.94 1.42 -11.61
C ASN A 604 10.07 2.01 -10.78
N VAL A 605 11.32 1.95 -11.23
CA VAL A 605 12.42 2.59 -10.53
C VAL A 605 12.22 4.09 -10.63
N LEU A 606 12.09 4.61 -11.86
CA LEU A 606 11.86 6.04 -12.07
C LEU A 606 10.45 6.45 -11.68
N ASP A 607 9.46 5.56 -11.77
CA ASP A 607 8.11 5.85 -11.27
C ASP A 607 8.06 5.95 -9.75
N GLU A 608 8.83 5.14 -9.01
CA GLU A 608 8.93 5.29 -7.55
C GLU A 608 9.63 6.61 -7.19
N HIS A 609 10.66 7.01 -7.94
CA HIS A 609 11.26 8.33 -7.76
C HIS A 609 10.28 9.47 -8.12
N LEU A 610 9.43 9.27 -9.14
CA LEU A 610 8.36 10.19 -9.50
C LEU A 610 7.33 10.32 -8.37
N GLU A 611 6.91 9.20 -7.77
CA GLU A 611 6.01 9.14 -6.62
C GLU A 611 6.66 9.80 -5.39
N ARG A 612 7.91 9.43 -5.05
CA ARG A 612 8.64 10.03 -3.92
C ARG A 612 8.85 11.53 -4.11
N ALA A 613 9.20 12.00 -5.31
CA ALA A 613 9.37 13.43 -5.59
C ALA A 613 8.04 14.20 -5.53
N ALA A 614 6.95 13.55 -5.92
CA ALA A 614 5.61 14.09 -5.76
C ALA A 614 5.18 14.20 -4.30
N HIS A 615 5.50 13.20 -3.49
CA HIS A 615 5.22 13.21 -2.06
C HIS A 615 6.19 14.11 -1.27
N GLY A 616 7.46 14.15 -1.69
CA GLY A 616 8.57 14.86 -1.09
C GLY A 616 9.04 16.02 -1.95
N LEU A 617 8.17 17.02 -2.11
CA LEU A 617 8.60 18.38 -2.45
C LEU A 617 9.43 18.98 -1.29
N ASP A 618 10.34 18.24 -0.66
CA ASP A 618 11.11 18.68 0.52
C ASP A 618 12.00 19.89 0.17
N GLU A 619 12.53 19.95 -1.05
CA GLU A 619 13.34 21.08 -1.54
C GLU A 619 12.54 22.15 -2.31
N VAL A 620 11.31 21.86 -2.71
CA VAL A 620 10.55 22.76 -3.57
C VAL A 620 9.83 23.81 -2.73
N ALA A 621 10.01 25.07 -3.10
CA ALA A 621 9.45 26.23 -2.41
C ALA A 621 7.93 26.10 -2.21
N THR A 622 7.42 26.57 -1.07
CA THR A 622 5.98 26.58 -0.72
C THR A 622 5.12 27.25 -1.80
N SER A 623 5.70 28.12 -2.62
CA SER A 623 5.07 28.72 -3.80
C SER A 623 4.55 27.69 -4.81
N THR A 624 5.24 26.56 -5.02
CA THR A 624 4.84 25.57 -6.02
C THR A 624 3.61 24.76 -5.59
N ILE A 625 3.37 24.60 -4.28
CA ILE A 625 2.12 24.02 -3.75
C ILE A 625 0.93 24.88 -4.16
N MET A 626 1.12 26.21 -4.14
CA MET A 626 0.04 27.12 -4.46
C MET A 626 -0.39 26.96 -5.91
N PHE A 627 0.46 26.58 -6.84
CA PHE A 627 0.10 26.43 -8.26
C PHE A 627 -0.14 24.98 -8.69
N SER A 628 -0.09 24.00 -7.77
CA SER A 628 -0.26 22.60 -8.13
C SER A 628 -1.72 22.22 -8.36
N SER A 629 -1.95 21.17 -9.14
CA SER A 629 -3.25 20.52 -9.32
C SER A 629 -3.68 19.68 -8.11
N THR A 630 -2.77 19.45 -7.16
CA THR A 630 -2.96 18.71 -5.90
C THR A 630 -2.48 19.53 -4.68
N PRO A 631 -3.14 20.66 -4.36
CA PRO A 631 -2.71 21.58 -3.32
C PRO A 631 -2.73 21.00 -1.89
N LEU A 632 -3.78 20.25 -1.50
CA LEU A 632 -3.91 19.62 -0.19
C LEU A 632 -2.90 18.49 0.01
N THR A 633 -2.74 17.59 -0.97
CA THR A 633 -1.78 16.47 -0.92
C THR A 633 -0.37 17.00 -0.67
N ASN A 634 -0.01 18.07 -1.38
CA ASN A 634 1.31 18.69 -1.25
C ASN A 634 1.43 19.50 0.05
N ALA A 635 0.35 20.17 0.49
CA ALA A 635 0.34 20.94 1.73
C ALA A 635 0.52 20.06 2.96
N VAL A 636 -0.19 18.92 3.04
CA VAL A 636 -0.14 17.98 4.18
C VAL A 636 1.29 17.46 4.46
N ASN A 637 2.15 17.40 3.45
CA ASN A 637 3.54 16.98 3.61
C ASN A 637 4.47 18.09 4.10
N LYS A 638 4.04 19.36 4.14
CA LYS A 638 4.86 20.46 4.66
C LYS A 638 4.72 20.60 6.18
N HIS A 639 5.85 20.66 6.87
CA HIS A 639 5.90 20.85 8.34
C HIS A 639 5.09 22.05 8.84
N PHE A 640 5.10 23.16 8.11
CA PHE A 640 4.29 24.34 8.47
C PHE A 640 2.78 24.02 8.48
N PHE A 641 2.28 23.30 7.47
CA PHE A 641 0.87 22.92 7.41
C PHE A 641 0.53 21.81 8.40
N GLN A 642 1.46 20.88 8.65
CA GLN A 642 1.33 19.88 9.72
C GLN A 642 1.19 20.55 11.09
N ALA A 643 1.99 21.58 11.37
CA ALA A 643 1.88 22.37 12.60
C ALA A 643 0.53 23.08 12.70
N ILE A 644 0.03 23.67 11.60
CA ILE A 644 -1.32 24.27 11.57
C ILE A 644 -2.39 23.21 11.85
N LEU A 645 -2.37 22.06 11.15
CA LEU A 645 -3.33 20.98 11.37
C LEU A 645 -3.29 20.47 12.82
N PHE A 646 -2.09 20.35 13.40
CA PHE A 646 -1.92 19.97 14.79
C PHE A 646 -2.53 21.01 15.74
N MET A 647 -2.23 22.29 15.56
CA MET A 647 -2.78 23.38 16.36
C MET A 647 -4.31 23.47 16.24
N VAL A 648 -4.85 23.29 15.04
CA VAL A 648 -6.29 23.19 14.81
C VAL A 648 -6.86 21.98 15.56
N GLY A 649 -6.24 20.81 15.45
CA GLY A 649 -6.64 19.60 16.18
C GLY A 649 -6.67 19.81 17.69
N VAL A 650 -5.64 20.45 18.27
CA VAL A 650 -5.56 20.81 19.69
C VAL A 650 -6.65 21.81 20.08
N ALA A 651 -6.85 22.87 19.30
CA ALA A 651 -7.87 23.88 19.59
C ALA A 651 -9.27 23.26 19.58
N TYR A 652 -9.61 22.45 18.56
CA TYR A 652 -10.87 21.70 18.53
C TYR A 652 -10.99 20.75 19.73
N GLY A 653 -9.95 19.98 20.04
CA GLY A 653 -9.95 19.08 21.18
C GLY A 653 -10.26 19.83 22.47
N TYR A 654 -9.59 20.97 22.70
CA TYR A 654 -9.84 21.82 23.87
C TYR A 654 -11.29 22.29 23.96
N PHE A 655 -11.85 22.86 22.87
CA PHE A 655 -13.25 23.33 22.88
C PHE A 655 -14.25 22.21 23.12
N VAL A 656 -13.98 21.00 22.61
CA VAL A 656 -14.85 19.85 22.80
C VAL A 656 -14.79 19.34 24.24
N PHE A 657 -13.59 19.15 24.80
CA PHE A 657 -13.43 18.57 26.13
C PHE A 657 -13.71 19.56 27.28
N ALA A 658 -13.51 20.87 27.07
CA ALA A 658 -13.76 21.90 28.08
C ALA A 658 -15.26 22.27 28.22
N GLY A 659 -16.12 21.83 27.30
CA GLY A 659 -17.53 22.21 27.28
C GLY A 659 -18.40 21.45 28.30
N ALA A 660 -19.41 22.12 28.86
CA ALA A 660 -20.40 21.51 29.77
C ALA A 660 -21.14 20.30 29.14
N LYS A 661 -21.26 20.27 27.80
CA LYS A 661 -21.82 19.14 27.04
C LYS A 661 -20.95 17.88 27.16
N ALA A 662 -19.62 18.01 27.17
CA ALA A 662 -18.72 16.87 27.35
C ALA A 662 -18.93 16.22 28.72
N HIS A 663 -19.00 17.04 29.78
CA HIS A 663 -19.28 16.55 31.12
C HIS A 663 -20.63 15.81 31.16
N ALA A 664 -21.68 16.37 30.59
CA ALA A 664 -23.01 15.74 30.54
C ALA A 664 -23.05 14.43 29.72
N THR A 665 -22.22 14.31 28.67
CA THR A 665 -22.06 13.08 27.89
C THR A 665 -21.23 12.03 28.63
N PHE A 666 -20.14 12.42 29.29
CA PHE A 666 -19.30 11.52 30.07
C PHE A 666 -19.98 11.00 31.34
N THR A 667 -20.79 11.83 31.99
CA THR A 667 -21.62 11.38 33.12
C THR A 667 -22.87 10.63 32.65
N ASN A 668 -23.15 10.57 31.34
CA ASN A 668 -24.35 9.95 30.77
C ASN A 668 -25.66 10.42 31.46
N GLY A 669 -25.72 11.71 31.80
CA GLY A 669 -26.84 12.29 32.56
C GLY A 669 -26.93 11.84 34.02
N ALA A 670 -25.86 11.27 34.59
CA ALA A 670 -25.83 10.90 36.00
C ALA A 670 -25.85 12.13 36.90
N MET A 671 -26.69 12.05 37.91
CA MET A 671 -26.88 13.02 38.98
C MET A 671 -26.74 12.30 40.32
N SER A 672 -26.42 13.06 41.36
CA SER A 672 -26.30 12.52 42.71
C SER A 672 -26.93 13.43 43.75
N SER A 673 -27.68 12.85 44.67
CA SER A 673 -28.26 13.52 45.82
C SER A 673 -28.61 12.48 46.90
N THR A 674 -28.74 12.93 48.14
CA THR A 674 -29.27 12.13 49.26
C THR A 674 -30.78 12.33 49.45
N LEU A 675 -31.34 13.40 48.88
CA LEU A 675 -32.73 13.81 49.06
C LEU A 675 -33.39 14.17 47.72
N TYR A 676 -34.55 13.58 47.47
CA TYR A 676 -35.37 13.81 46.29
C TYR A 676 -36.81 14.15 46.70
N ARG A 677 -37.47 15.02 45.96
CA ARG A 677 -38.87 15.42 46.16
C ARG A 677 -39.66 15.11 44.90
N LEU A 678 -40.78 14.40 45.04
CA LEU A 678 -41.74 14.16 43.97
C LEU A 678 -43.03 14.93 44.28
N GLU A 679 -43.28 15.99 43.52
CA GLU A 679 -44.49 16.79 43.59
C GLU A 679 -45.57 16.15 42.70
N LEU A 680 -46.69 15.74 43.31
CA LEU A 680 -47.85 15.19 42.61
C LEU A 680 -48.82 16.33 42.28
N ARG A 681 -48.83 16.78 41.03
CA ARG A 681 -49.72 17.88 40.60
C ARG A 681 -51.14 17.41 40.31
N ARG A 682 -51.29 16.19 39.79
CA ARG A 682 -52.58 15.58 39.49
C ARG A 682 -52.51 14.06 39.64
N VAL A 683 -53.48 13.50 40.36
CA VAL A 683 -53.71 12.05 40.52
C VAL A 683 -55.06 11.66 39.92
N ARG A 684 -55.29 10.37 39.65
CA ARG A 684 -56.48 9.86 38.97
C ARG A 684 -57.80 10.21 39.71
N ASP A 685 -57.81 10.17 41.05
CA ASP A 685 -58.93 10.67 41.88
C ASP A 685 -58.46 11.79 42.82
N ARG A 686 -59.05 12.98 42.70
CA ARG A 686 -58.66 14.18 43.47
C ARG A 686 -59.06 14.14 44.95
N SER A 687 -59.89 13.18 45.36
CA SER A 687 -60.44 13.11 46.72
C SER A 687 -59.51 12.46 47.75
N VAL A 688 -58.35 11.91 47.34
CA VAL A 688 -57.52 11.05 48.18
C VAL A 688 -56.08 11.58 48.30
N GLY A 689 -55.60 11.79 49.53
CA GLY A 689 -54.25 12.29 49.81
C GLY A 689 -53.13 11.23 49.65
N ALA A 690 -51.91 11.66 49.31
CA ALA A 690 -50.77 10.76 49.09
C ALA A 690 -50.38 10.01 50.38
N ARG A 691 -50.08 8.71 50.27
CA ARG A 691 -49.71 7.84 51.42
C ARG A 691 -48.26 7.38 51.31
N ALA A 692 -47.44 7.66 52.33
CA ALA A 692 -46.01 7.33 52.35
C ALA A 692 -45.70 5.84 52.11
N GLU A 693 -46.52 4.97 52.70
CA GLU A 693 -46.30 3.51 52.73
C GLU A 693 -46.41 2.87 51.35
N LEU A 694 -47.26 3.42 50.47
CA LEU A 694 -47.47 2.94 49.10
C LEU A 694 -46.27 3.24 48.19
N TYR A 695 -45.55 4.35 48.43
CA TYR A 695 -44.44 4.79 47.58
C TYR A 695 -43.06 4.32 48.04
N LYS A 696 -42.95 3.75 49.25
CA LYS A 696 -41.68 3.24 49.78
C LYS A 696 -41.13 2.05 48.99
N SER A 697 -42.02 1.16 48.53
CA SER A 697 -41.66 -0.02 47.72
C SER A 697 -41.78 0.24 46.21
N SER A 698 -42.71 1.09 45.78
CA SER A 698 -43.00 1.33 44.36
C SER A 698 -42.08 2.37 43.69
N PHE A 699 -41.39 3.22 44.46
CA PHE A 699 -40.40 4.16 43.93
C PHE A 699 -38.97 3.60 44.04
N ALA A 700 -38.18 3.73 42.97
CA ALA A 700 -36.74 3.51 43.04
C ALA A 700 -36.00 4.46 42.10
N LEU A 701 -34.82 4.93 42.53
CA LEU A 701 -33.88 5.55 41.63
C LEU A 701 -33.13 4.47 40.85
N VAL A 702 -32.79 4.76 39.59
CA VAL A 702 -32.19 3.81 38.68
C VAL A 702 -30.87 4.35 38.12
N ARG A 703 -29.82 3.54 38.19
CA ARG A 703 -28.56 3.79 37.49
C ARG A 703 -28.38 2.81 36.34
N ASP A 704 -28.11 3.36 35.16
CA ASP A 704 -27.84 2.68 33.90
C ASP A 704 -28.85 1.57 33.58
N ALA A 705 -30.13 1.82 33.89
CA ALA A 705 -31.28 0.93 33.69
C ALA A 705 -31.42 -0.29 34.62
N CYS A 706 -30.41 -0.78 35.35
CA CYS A 706 -30.55 -2.01 36.17
C CYS A 706 -30.20 -1.90 37.65
N SER A 707 -29.35 -0.97 38.09
CA SER A 707 -29.09 -0.80 39.53
C SER A 707 -30.20 0.03 40.15
N ARG A 708 -30.99 -0.58 41.06
CA ARG A 708 -32.11 0.06 41.75
C ARG A 708 -31.70 0.48 43.15
N PHE A 709 -32.08 1.69 43.52
CA PHE A 709 -31.87 2.22 44.86
C PHE A 709 -33.24 2.59 45.42
N HIS A 710 -33.65 1.87 46.46
CA HIS A 710 -34.89 2.14 47.17
C HIS A 710 -34.63 3.16 48.29
N PRO A 711 -35.61 4.04 48.58
CA PRO A 711 -35.49 5.04 49.62
C PRO A 711 -35.39 4.38 51.00
N SER A 712 -34.53 4.92 51.86
CA SER A 712 -34.39 4.49 53.26
C SER A 712 -35.59 4.93 54.10
N SER A 713 -36.11 6.12 53.80
CA SER A 713 -37.36 6.64 54.37
C SER A 713 -38.15 7.46 53.35
N VAL A 714 -39.47 7.48 53.49
CA VAL A 714 -40.39 8.32 52.71
C VAL A 714 -41.23 9.14 53.68
N SER A 715 -41.27 10.46 53.51
CA SER A 715 -42.15 11.35 54.25
C SER A 715 -43.06 12.11 53.30
N VAL A 716 -44.26 12.47 53.76
CA VAL A 716 -45.27 13.18 52.95
C VAL A 716 -45.57 14.51 53.61
N ASP A 717 -45.55 15.57 52.82
CA ASP A 717 -46.03 16.88 53.21
C ASP A 717 -46.89 17.45 52.07
N ASN A 718 -48.17 17.66 52.34
CA ASN A 718 -49.20 18.00 51.34
C ASN A 718 -49.20 17.04 50.13
N ALA A 719 -48.93 17.57 48.94
CA ALA A 719 -48.87 16.83 47.68
C ALA A 719 -47.43 16.44 47.27
N SER A 720 -46.44 16.62 48.16
CA SER A 720 -45.04 16.29 47.90
C SER A 720 -44.58 15.08 48.72
N LEU A 721 -43.96 14.12 48.02
CA LEU A 721 -43.29 12.96 48.61
C LEU A 721 -41.78 13.24 48.69
N TYR A 722 -41.18 13.07 49.86
CA TYR A 722 -39.75 13.23 50.08
C TYR A 722 -39.09 11.88 50.28
N PHE A 723 -38.08 11.59 49.47
CA PHE A 723 -37.32 10.35 49.47
C PHE A 723 -35.91 10.61 50.00
N THR A 724 -35.55 9.96 51.11
CA THR A 724 -34.23 10.06 51.74
C THR A 724 -33.44 8.78 51.54
N PHE A 725 -32.17 8.91 51.21
CA PHE A 725 -31.21 7.80 51.05
C PHE A 725 -30.09 7.93 52.08
N ASN A 726 -29.63 6.80 52.63
CA ASN A 726 -28.55 6.76 53.62
C ASN A 726 -27.23 7.34 53.09
N GLU A 727 -26.98 7.22 51.78
CA GLU A 727 -25.79 7.74 51.10
C GLU A 727 -26.18 8.47 49.82
N SER A 728 -25.29 9.31 49.29
CA SER A 728 -25.53 10.00 48.03
C SER A 728 -25.56 9.00 46.88
N VAL A 729 -26.72 8.83 46.26
CA VAL A 729 -26.92 7.84 45.21
C VAL A 729 -26.69 8.48 43.84
N VAL A 730 -25.81 7.90 43.03
CA VAL A 730 -25.55 8.33 41.65
C VAL A 730 -26.49 7.61 40.69
N VAL A 731 -27.41 8.34 40.04
CA VAL A 731 -28.50 7.79 39.20
C VAL A 731 -28.66 8.59 37.90
N ASN A 732 -29.18 7.97 36.84
CA ASN A 732 -29.50 8.60 35.55
C ASN A 732 -30.88 8.15 35.03
N GLY A 733 -31.76 7.85 35.97
CA GLY A 733 -33.15 7.48 35.74
C GLY A 733 -33.85 7.21 37.07
N TRP A 734 -35.15 7.00 37.00
CA TRP A 734 -35.97 6.58 38.13
C TRP A 734 -37.18 5.80 37.63
N GLN A 735 -37.82 5.06 38.53
CA GLN A 735 -38.96 4.22 38.20
C GLN A 735 -40.07 4.36 39.24
N LEU A 736 -41.29 4.15 38.77
CA LEU A 736 -42.51 4.12 39.57
C LEU A 736 -43.32 2.88 39.16
N GLU A 737 -43.56 1.98 40.11
CA GLU A 737 -44.42 0.81 39.91
C GLU A 737 -45.89 1.21 40.04
N ILE A 738 -46.70 0.88 39.03
CA ILE A 738 -48.15 1.14 39.05
C ILE A 738 -48.81 0.11 39.96
N ALA A 739 -49.77 0.54 40.78
CA ALA A 739 -50.39 -0.36 41.74
C ALA A 739 -51.19 -1.47 41.03
N ALA A 740 -50.91 -2.74 41.38
CA ALA A 740 -51.62 -3.89 40.83
C ALA A 740 -53.04 -4.06 41.43
N ASP A 741 -53.29 -3.46 42.59
CA ASP A 741 -54.55 -3.50 43.34
C ASP A 741 -55.50 -2.38 42.85
N PRO A 742 -56.74 -2.69 42.42
CA PRO A 742 -57.74 -1.70 41.98
C PRO A 742 -58.02 -0.60 43.01
N GLU A 743 -57.94 -0.90 44.31
CA GLU A 743 -58.15 0.10 45.37
C GLU A 743 -56.97 1.08 45.50
N GLN A 744 -55.81 0.73 44.95
CA GLN A 744 -54.60 1.55 44.95
C GLN A 744 -54.40 2.30 43.62
N ALA A 745 -55.06 1.89 42.54
CA ALA A 745 -55.01 2.53 41.22
C ALA A 745 -55.58 3.97 41.19
N GLN A 746 -56.32 4.37 42.25
CA GLN A 746 -56.79 5.75 42.44
C GLN A 746 -55.66 6.74 42.76
N TYR A 747 -54.52 6.25 43.27
CA TYR A 747 -53.33 7.03 43.62
C TYR A 747 -52.32 7.16 42.48
N ASP A 748 -52.62 6.62 41.30
CA ASP A 748 -51.73 6.71 40.14
C ASP A 748 -51.60 8.17 39.67
N PRO A 749 -50.38 8.70 39.51
CA PRO A 749 -50.16 10.09 39.14
C PRO A 749 -50.38 10.33 37.64
N GLN A 750 -51.15 11.37 37.30
CA GLN A 750 -51.35 11.85 35.93
C GLN A 750 -50.41 13.00 35.56
N GLU A 751 -49.98 13.80 36.55
CA GLU A 751 -49.00 14.87 36.40
C GLU A 751 -48.07 14.90 37.62
N LEU A 752 -46.76 14.82 37.38
CA LEU A 752 -45.74 14.77 38.43
C LEU A 752 -44.49 15.55 38.07
N VAL A 753 -43.74 15.99 39.09
CA VAL A 753 -42.43 16.62 38.96
C VAL A 753 -41.48 16.03 39.98
N LEU A 754 -40.36 15.46 39.53
CA LEU A 754 -39.27 15.01 40.39
C LEU A 754 -38.22 16.12 40.48
N GLU A 755 -37.80 16.43 41.70
CA GLU A 755 -36.75 17.39 42.02
C GLU A 755 -35.69 16.75 42.92
N ARG A 756 -34.47 17.27 42.86
CA ARG A 756 -33.37 16.88 43.75
C ARG A 756 -32.95 18.05 44.61
N TRP A 757 -32.50 17.74 45.82
CA TRP A 757 -31.88 18.73 46.69
C TRP A 757 -30.42 18.96 46.27
N GLU A 758 -30.06 20.19 45.90
CA GLU A 758 -28.67 20.55 45.64
C GLU A 758 -28.10 21.27 46.87
N GLN A 759 -27.14 20.62 47.55
CA GLN A 759 -26.45 21.23 48.68
C GLN A 759 -25.69 22.49 48.23
N ALA A 760 -25.79 23.56 49.02
CA ALA A 760 -25.14 24.83 48.79
C ALA A 760 -23.65 24.65 48.44
N THR A 761 -23.26 25.04 47.24
CA THR A 761 -21.83 25.30 46.96
C THR A 761 -21.42 26.56 47.72
N LYS A 762 -20.11 26.79 47.90
CA LYS A 762 -19.53 27.85 48.77
C LYS A 762 -20.02 29.31 48.52
N ALA A 763 -20.94 29.56 47.57
CA ALA A 763 -21.47 30.87 47.21
C ALA A 763 -23.00 30.97 47.03
N GLY A 764 -23.88 30.04 47.48
CA GLY A 764 -25.33 30.26 47.32
C GLY A 764 -26.28 29.27 47.98
N ASN A 765 -27.50 29.75 48.29
CA ASN A 765 -28.60 29.06 48.98
C ASN A 765 -28.91 27.68 48.38
N ALA A 766 -29.12 26.67 49.23
CA ALA A 766 -29.60 25.36 48.80
C ALA A 766 -30.99 25.49 48.17
N SER A 767 -31.20 24.83 47.02
CA SER A 767 -32.46 24.89 46.27
C SER A 767 -32.84 23.53 45.71
N TRP A 768 -34.15 23.32 45.57
CA TRP A 768 -34.69 22.21 44.79
C TRP A 768 -34.47 22.48 43.30
N VAL A 769 -33.90 21.49 42.60
CA VAL A 769 -33.67 21.54 41.16
C VAL A 769 -34.51 20.48 40.48
N GLU A 770 -35.34 20.87 39.52
CA GLU A 770 -36.13 19.94 38.72
C GLU A 770 -35.23 18.95 37.97
N VAL A 771 -35.54 17.67 38.15
CA VAL A 771 -34.89 16.53 37.50
C VAL A 771 -35.67 16.11 36.26
N SER A 772 -36.99 15.94 36.40
CA SER A 772 -37.89 15.59 35.31
C SER A 772 -39.34 15.85 35.67
N SER A 773 -40.13 16.31 34.70
CA SER A 773 -41.58 16.46 34.77
C SER A 773 -42.29 15.51 33.80
N PHE A 774 -43.53 15.15 34.14
CA PHE A 774 -44.38 14.28 33.34
C PHE A 774 -45.83 14.73 33.42
N SER A 775 -46.52 14.67 32.28
CA SER A 775 -47.96 14.89 32.15
C SER A 775 -48.56 13.93 31.14
N CYS A 776 -49.70 13.32 31.47
CA CYS A 776 -50.44 12.48 30.52
C CYS A 776 -50.90 13.24 29.27
N SER A 777 -50.98 14.57 29.29
CA SER A 777 -51.26 15.38 28.09
C SER A 777 -50.18 15.22 27.01
N ASP A 778 -48.94 15.02 27.43
CA ASP A 778 -47.77 14.99 26.55
C ASP A 778 -47.49 13.58 26.05
N TRP A 779 -48.10 12.56 26.66
CA TRP A 779 -47.84 11.14 26.42
C TRP A 779 -49.14 10.29 26.36
N PRO A 780 -50.08 10.59 25.45
CA PRO A 780 -51.39 9.94 25.41
C PRO A 780 -51.36 8.44 25.04
N GLY A 781 -50.22 7.91 24.59
CA GLY A 781 -50.05 6.51 24.19
C GLY A 781 -49.48 5.58 25.27
N LEU A 782 -49.36 6.05 26.52
CA LEU A 782 -48.95 5.25 27.68
C LEU A 782 -50.20 4.63 28.34
N GLN A 783 -50.15 3.35 28.70
CA GLN A 783 -51.24 2.64 29.38
C GLN A 783 -51.64 3.30 30.71
N LEU A 784 -50.69 3.97 31.40
CA LEU A 784 -51.00 4.79 32.59
C LEU A 784 -52.05 5.88 32.30
N CYS A 785 -51.98 6.46 31.11
CA CYS A 785 -52.79 7.59 30.68
C CYS A 785 -54.10 7.18 30.01
N ASP A 786 -54.30 5.88 29.76
CA ASP A 786 -55.57 5.31 29.28
C ASP A 786 -56.62 5.23 30.39
N ALA A 787 -57.91 5.35 30.00
CA ALA A 787 -59.03 5.43 30.93
C ALA A 787 -59.48 4.06 31.52
N SER A 788 -58.95 2.93 31.04
CA SER A 788 -59.39 1.59 31.46
C SER A 788 -58.42 0.92 32.44
N PRO A 789 -58.83 0.64 33.71
CA PRO A 789 -57.96 0.09 34.75
C PRO A 789 -57.57 -1.39 34.58
N GLU A 790 -58.13 -2.09 33.58
CA GLU A 790 -57.88 -3.53 33.39
C GLU A 790 -56.57 -3.85 32.66
N LEU A 791 -55.99 -2.89 31.90
CA LEU A 791 -54.84 -3.13 31.03
C LEU A 791 -53.46 -2.89 31.68
N ALA A 792 -53.40 -2.22 32.84
CA ALA A 792 -52.16 -1.70 33.45
C ALA A 792 -51.62 -2.55 34.62
N ARG A 793 -52.06 -3.80 34.81
CA ARG A 793 -51.67 -4.61 35.97
C ARG A 793 -50.21 -5.06 35.88
N GLY A 794 -49.43 -4.79 36.92
CA GLY A 794 -48.04 -5.26 37.01
C GLY A 794 -47.10 -4.62 35.99
N THR A 795 -47.36 -3.35 35.64
CA THR A 795 -46.47 -2.53 34.80
C THR A 795 -45.75 -1.48 35.64
N SER A 796 -44.51 -1.20 35.27
CA SER A 796 -43.65 -0.19 35.88
C SER A 796 -43.31 0.87 34.84
N ILE A 797 -43.38 2.12 35.24
CA ILE A 797 -43.01 3.25 34.40
C ILE A 797 -41.60 3.65 34.76
N ARG A 798 -40.76 3.80 33.73
CA ARG A 798 -39.39 4.24 33.87
C ARG A 798 -39.17 5.55 33.16
N PHE A 799 -38.49 6.45 33.86
CA PHE A 799 -38.05 7.75 33.38
C PHE A 799 -36.54 7.68 33.12
N GLU A 800 -36.13 7.74 31.86
CA GLU A 800 -34.74 7.69 31.44
C GLU A 800 -34.15 9.10 31.28
N LEU A 801 -33.14 9.40 32.09
CA LEU A 801 -32.42 10.70 32.06
C LEU A 801 -31.07 10.60 31.33
N ARG A 802 -30.76 9.42 30.78
CA ARG A 802 -29.57 9.16 29.98
C ARG A 802 -29.52 10.06 28.75
N GLN A 803 -28.30 10.35 28.29
CA GLN A 803 -28.12 11.11 27.05
C GLN A 803 -28.73 10.36 25.87
N THR A 804 -29.39 11.09 24.99
CA THR A 804 -29.94 10.50 23.76
C THR A 804 -28.80 10.01 22.87
N TRP A 805 -29.05 8.96 22.08
CA TRP A 805 -28.04 8.47 21.13
C TRP A 805 -27.63 9.58 20.14
N ARG A 806 -28.55 10.47 19.75
CA ARG A 806 -28.27 11.64 18.92
C ARG A 806 -27.30 12.61 19.60
N SER A 807 -27.50 12.89 20.89
CA SER A 807 -26.61 13.74 21.70
C SER A 807 -25.21 13.13 21.77
N THR A 808 -25.12 11.82 22.05
CA THR A 808 -23.85 11.10 22.09
C THR A 808 -23.17 11.06 20.72
N LEU A 809 -23.91 10.81 19.65
CA LEU A 809 -23.37 10.75 18.29
C LEU A 809 -22.90 12.14 17.82
N ARG A 810 -23.61 13.20 18.19
CA ARG A 810 -23.20 14.58 17.94
C ARG A 810 -21.93 14.95 18.72
N TYR A 811 -21.82 14.50 19.98
CA TYR A 811 -20.58 14.65 20.75
C TYR A 811 -19.40 13.93 20.08
N VAL A 812 -19.61 12.67 19.67
CA VAL A 812 -18.61 11.91 18.89
C VAL A 812 -18.25 12.68 17.61
N ASN A 813 -19.24 13.23 16.91
CA ASN A 813 -19.03 14.04 15.71
C ASN A 813 -18.16 15.27 15.97
N TYR A 814 -18.27 15.91 17.13
CA TYR A 814 -17.37 17.01 17.51
C TYR A 814 -15.94 16.54 17.83
N VAL A 815 -15.76 15.34 18.37
CA VAL A 815 -14.43 14.76 18.67
C VAL A 815 -13.70 14.34 17.39
N LEU A 816 -14.42 13.81 16.40
CA LEU A 816 -13.85 13.22 15.19
C LEU A 816 -12.92 14.17 14.39
N PRO A 817 -13.27 15.44 14.10
CA PRO A 817 -12.38 16.38 13.42
C PRO A 817 -11.02 16.53 14.11
N SER A 818 -11.00 16.61 15.45
CA SER A 818 -9.76 16.73 16.23
C SER A 818 -8.89 15.48 16.03
N SER A 819 -9.48 14.29 16.21
CA SER A 819 -8.80 13.01 15.99
C SER A 819 -8.28 12.87 14.56
N PHE A 820 -9.06 13.26 13.58
CA PHE A 820 -8.67 13.21 12.17
C PHE A 820 -7.55 14.21 11.83
N CYS A 821 -7.52 15.40 12.42
CA CYS A 821 -6.39 16.31 12.30
C CYS A 821 -5.11 15.69 12.86
N PHE A 822 -5.15 15.06 14.04
CA PHE A 822 -3.98 14.37 14.61
C PHE A 822 -3.53 13.18 13.75
N LEU A 823 -4.47 12.36 13.28
CA LEU A 823 -4.16 11.23 12.40
C LEU A 823 -3.61 11.71 11.05
N ALA A 824 -4.14 12.80 10.49
CA ALA A 824 -3.59 13.40 9.27
C ALA A 824 -2.13 13.81 9.45
N VAL A 825 -1.79 14.46 10.57
CA VAL A 825 -0.40 14.82 10.91
C VAL A 825 0.46 13.58 11.12
N PHE A 826 -0.01 12.61 11.90
CA PHE A 826 0.71 11.36 12.15
C PHE A 826 1.04 10.61 10.86
N PHE A 827 0.07 10.41 9.98
CA PHE A 827 0.30 9.73 8.71
C PHE A 827 1.11 10.58 7.71
N ALA A 828 1.06 11.91 7.82
CA ALA A 828 1.94 12.80 7.05
C ALA A 828 3.40 12.67 7.50
N LEU A 829 3.65 12.56 8.81
CA LEU A 829 4.99 12.29 9.36
C LEU A 829 5.51 10.91 8.94
N MET A 830 4.61 9.92 8.81
CA MET A 830 4.93 8.61 8.21
C MET A 830 5.04 8.64 6.67
N ARG A 831 5.04 9.82 6.04
CA ARG A 831 5.16 10.02 4.58
C ARG A 831 4.08 9.31 3.75
N ASN A 832 2.93 8.99 4.34
CA ASN A 832 1.79 8.41 3.62
C ASN A 832 0.78 9.50 3.27
N SER A 833 1.04 10.23 2.17
CA SER A 833 0.24 11.41 1.83
C SER A 833 -1.21 11.07 1.45
N PHE A 834 -1.48 9.87 0.93
CA PHE A 834 -2.84 9.46 0.60
C PHE A 834 -3.67 9.25 1.87
N VAL A 835 -3.13 8.53 2.85
CA VAL A 835 -3.82 8.29 4.13
C VAL A 835 -3.93 9.60 4.91
N ALA A 836 -2.86 10.40 4.94
CA ALA A 836 -2.87 11.71 5.58
C ALA A 836 -3.92 12.65 4.96
N LYS A 837 -3.98 12.72 3.63
CA LYS A 837 -5.04 13.43 2.89
C LYS A 837 -6.43 12.87 3.22
N THR A 838 -6.57 11.56 3.27
CA THR A 838 -7.85 10.91 3.57
C THR A 838 -8.33 11.33 4.96
N PHE A 839 -7.45 11.35 5.96
CA PHE A 839 -7.79 11.86 7.30
C PHE A 839 -8.09 13.35 7.30
N ALA A 840 -7.33 14.19 6.58
CA ALA A 840 -7.65 15.60 6.45
C ALA A 840 -9.03 15.84 5.78
N ALA A 841 -9.39 15.03 4.78
CA ALA A 841 -10.71 15.03 4.17
C ALA A 841 -11.79 14.42 5.08
N SER A 842 -11.43 13.47 5.97
CA SER A 842 -12.28 12.86 7.01
C SER A 842 -12.87 13.86 7.98
N CYS A 843 -12.21 15.01 8.19
CA CYS A 843 -12.79 16.14 8.90
C CYS A 843 -14.08 16.69 8.26
N PHE A 844 -14.38 16.32 7.01
CA PHE A 844 -15.57 16.76 6.27
C PHE A 844 -16.45 15.58 5.84
N HIS A 845 -15.96 14.64 5.01
CA HIS A 845 -16.84 13.57 4.48
C HIS A 845 -17.33 12.54 5.52
N VAL A 846 -16.52 12.20 6.52
CA VAL A 846 -16.95 11.27 7.59
C VAL A 846 -17.86 12.01 8.57
N VAL A 847 -17.50 13.24 8.92
CA VAL A 847 -18.31 14.14 9.75
C VAL A 847 -19.68 14.38 9.11
N GLY A 848 -19.71 14.75 7.83
CA GLY A 848 -20.95 14.96 7.09
C GLY A 848 -21.81 13.69 6.96
N LEU A 849 -21.20 12.50 6.83
CA LEU A 849 -21.95 11.25 6.89
C LEU A 849 -22.59 11.02 8.27
N MET A 850 -21.88 11.35 9.34
CA MET A 850 -22.38 11.24 10.70
C MET A 850 -23.49 12.25 10.99
N GLU A 851 -23.40 13.47 10.45
CA GLU A 851 -24.45 14.49 10.52
C GLU A 851 -25.71 14.06 9.75
N LEU A 852 -25.54 13.48 8.55
CA LEU A 852 -26.66 12.86 7.84
C LEU A 852 -27.28 11.72 8.67
N ALA A 853 -26.48 10.93 9.37
CA ALA A 853 -26.99 9.89 10.27
C ALA A 853 -27.73 10.47 11.49
N THR A 854 -27.25 11.56 12.11
CA THR A 854 -27.96 12.22 13.23
C THR A 854 -29.23 12.91 12.77
N SER A 855 -29.30 13.34 11.50
CA SER A 855 -30.51 13.94 10.94
C SER A 855 -31.69 12.97 10.87
N MET A 856 -31.46 11.65 10.89
CA MET A 856 -32.49 10.63 10.70
C MET A 856 -33.26 10.26 11.99
N PRO A 857 -34.60 10.07 11.95
CA PRO A 857 -35.50 10.41 10.84
C PRO A 857 -35.52 11.92 10.55
N LEU A 858 -35.42 12.25 9.25
CA LEU A 858 -35.34 13.62 8.76
C LEU A 858 -36.63 14.39 9.06
N SER A 859 -36.51 15.49 9.80
CA SER A 859 -37.60 16.42 10.05
C SER A 859 -37.13 17.84 9.78
N LEU A 860 -37.53 18.42 8.65
CA LEU A 860 -37.19 19.80 8.30
C LEU A 860 -37.89 20.84 9.21
N ARG A 861 -38.84 20.40 10.05
CA ARG A 861 -39.47 21.25 11.07
C ARG A 861 -38.67 21.31 12.37
N ASP A 862 -37.81 20.32 12.62
CA ASP A 862 -36.88 20.34 13.74
C ASP A 862 -35.60 21.07 13.28
N PRO A 863 -35.32 22.29 13.76
CA PRO A 863 -34.18 23.08 13.30
C PRO A 863 -32.84 22.34 13.49
N LEU A 864 -32.74 21.45 14.48
CA LEU A 864 -31.55 20.63 14.70
C LEU A 864 -31.39 19.51 13.65
N SER A 865 -32.49 18.86 13.26
CA SER A 865 -32.48 17.84 12.20
C SER A 865 -32.24 18.48 10.83
N ALA A 866 -32.83 19.65 10.57
CA ALA A 866 -32.60 20.43 9.35
C ALA A 866 -31.14 20.92 9.25
N HIS A 867 -30.57 21.39 10.36
CA HIS A 867 -29.16 21.77 10.46
C HIS A 867 -28.24 20.59 10.11
N ASP A 868 -28.36 19.48 10.83
CA ASP A 868 -27.51 18.29 10.63
C ASP A 868 -27.64 17.74 9.19
N PHE A 869 -28.82 17.87 8.57
CA PHE A 869 -29.00 17.48 7.17
C PHE A 869 -28.26 18.40 6.18
N LEU A 870 -28.43 19.72 6.30
CA LEU A 870 -27.83 20.69 5.38
C LEU A 870 -26.30 20.73 5.51
N PHE A 871 -25.80 20.74 6.75
CA PHE A 871 -24.37 20.66 7.04
C PHE A 871 -23.80 19.32 6.58
N GLY A 872 -24.52 18.22 6.84
CA GLY A 872 -24.11 16.90 6.40
C GLY A 872 -23.92 16.80 4.88
N ILE A 873 -24.80 17.41 4.08
CA ILE A 873 -24.64 17.48 2.62
C ILE A 873 -23.42 18.34 2.22
N ALA A 874 -23.26 19.51 2.84
CA ALA A 874 -22.17 20.43 2.52
C ALA A 874 -20.79 19.81 2.84
N ASP A 875 -20.64 19.24 4.03
CA ASP A 875 -19.42 18.61 4.53
C ASP A 875 -19.10 17.33 3.74
N LEU A 876 -20.12 16.51 3.44
CA LEU A 876 -19.94 15.34 2.58
C LEU A 876 -19.45 15.76 1.19
N SER A 877 -20.12 16.73 0.56
CA SER A 877 -19.78 17.19 -0.78
C SER A 877 -18.37 17.78 -0.85
N TYR A 878 -18.03 18.65 0.11
CA TYR A 878 -16.71 19.27 0.17
C TYR A 878 -15.60 18.26 0.47
N GLY A 879 -15.83 17.34 1.41
CA GLY A 879 -14.91 16.24 1.72
C GLY A 879 -14.66 15.30 0.53
N LEU A 880 -15.69 14.97 -0.25
CA LEU A 880 -15.54 14.18 -1.48
C LEU A 880 -14.75 14.94 -2.55
N ILE A 881 -14.94 16.26 -2.67
CA ILE A 881 -14.15 17.10 -3.58
C ILE A 881 -12.69 17.14 -3.14
N LEU A 882 -12.41 17.34 -1.85
CA LEU A 882 -11.05 17.26 -1.31
C LEU A 882 -10.41 15.91 -1.64
N GLN A 883 -11.12 14.82 -1.42
CA GLN A 883 -10.60 13.46 -1.60
C GLN A 883 -10.33 13.11 -3.07
N PHE A 884 -11.29 13.40 -3.96
CA PHE A 884 -11.28 12.87 -5.33
C PHE A 884 -11.04 13.93 -6.43
N ARG A 885 -11.26 15.22 -6.15
CA ARG A 885 -11.28 16.32 -7.14
C ARG A 885 -10.56 17.58 -6.66
N GLU A 886 -9.41 17.38 -6.04
CA GLU A 886 -8.62 18.38 -5.32
C GLU A 886 -8.31 19.68 -6.10
N LYS A 887 -8.16 19.59 -7.42
CA LYS A 887 -7.94 20.76 -8.29
C LYS A 887 -9.05 21.83 -8.18
N TYR A 888 -10.25 21.45 -7.78
CA TYR A 888 -11.39 22.36 -7.61
C TYR A 888 -11.54 22.87 -6.17
N THR A 889 -10.77 22.38 -5.20
CA THR A 889 -10.93 22.71 -3.78
C THR A 889 -10.91 24.22 -3.52
N LEU A 890 -9.91 24.95 -4.03
CA LEU A 890 -9.80 26.39 -3.81
C LEU A 890 -10.88 27.22 -4.53
N HIS A 891 -11.52 26.66 -5.56
CA HIS A 891 -12.63 27.29 -6.27
C HIS A 891 -13.97 27.07 -5.54
N VAL A 892 -14.17 25.89 -4.96
CA VAL A 892 -15.42 25.52 -4.26
C VAL A 892 -15.44 26.01 -2.80
N LEU A 893 -14.27 26.14 -2.16
CA LEU A 893 -14.14 26.61 -0.77
C LEU A 893 -14.95 27.88 -0.44
N PRO A 894 -14.93 28.99 -1.22
CA PRO A 894 -15.75 30.16 -0.91
C PRO A 894 -17.26 29.88 -0.96
N VAL A 895 -17.72 29.02 -1.89
CA VAL A 895 -19.13 28.61 -1.96
C VAL A 895 -19.52 27.81 -0.72
N TYR A 896 -18.66 26.89 -0.29
CA TYR A 896 -18.85 26.13 0.94
C TYR A 896 -18.92 27.05 2.17
N ILE A 897 -17.99 28.00 2.32
CA ILE A 897 -17.97 28.97 3.43
C ILE A 897 -19.26 29.80 3.47
N ILE A 898 -19.72 30.30 2.32
CA ILE A 898 -20.97 31.07 2.24
C ILE A 898 -22.16 30.20 2.65
N PHE A 899 -22.22 28.96 2.15
CA PHE A 899 -23.31 28.04 2.45
C PHE A 899 -23.39 27.71 3.95
N ILE A 900 -22.29 27.34 4.60
CA ILE A 900 -22.29 27.02 6.04
C ILE A 900 -22.55 28.26 6.91
N SER A 901 -22.10 29.45 6.49
CA SER A 901 -22.30 30.68 7.26
C SER A 901 -23.76 31.14 7.21
N ILE A 902 -24.36 31.14 6.01
CA ILE A 902 -25.78 31.46 5.83
C ILE A 902 -26.65 30.38 6.49
N GLY A 903 -26.30 29.10 6.33
CA GLY A 903 -27.00 27.97 6.93
C GLY A 903 -27.02 28.03 8.46
N ALA A 904 -25.85 28.25 9.10
CA ALA A 904 -25.75 28.43 10.55
C ALA A 904 -26.63 29.60 11.03
N THR A 905 -26.50 30.75 10.38
CA THR A 905 -27.28 31.95 10.72
C THR A 905 -28.79 31.70 10.57
N ALA A 906 -29.20 31.05 9.48
CA ALA A 906 -30.61 30.74 9.24
C ALA A 906 -31.15 29.81 10.32
N VAL A 907 -30.43 28.75 10.69
CA VAL A 907 -30.85 27.81 11.75
C VAL A 907 -30.93 28.50 13.12
N ASP A 908 -29.90 29.25 13.52
CA ASP A 908 -29.84 29.91 14.83
C ASP A 908 -30.92 31.00 14.99
N MET A 909 -31.34 31.60 13.88
CA MET A 909 -32.45 32.57 13.82
C MET A 909 -33.82 31.92 13.54
N ASP A 910 -33.94 30.59 13.67
CA ASP A 910 -35.13 29.80 13.38
C ASP A 910 -35.74 30.13 12.00
N TRP A 911 -34.91 30.02 10.97
CA TRP A 911 -35.20 30.38 9.59
C TRP A 911 -35.69 31.82 9.40
N PHE A 912 -35.04 32.75 10.11
CA PHE A 912 -35.37 34.18 10.13
C PHE A 912 -36.76 34.51 10.70
N ARG A 913 -37.37 33.57 11.44
CA ARG A 913 -38.62 33.81 12.17
C ARG A 913 -38.38 34.43 13.53
N SER A 914 -37.19 34.27 14.08
CA SER A 914 -36.80 34.89 15.34
C SER A 914 -36.59 36.40 15.17
N SER A 915 -37.15 37.21 16.08
CA SER A 915 -36.93 38.66 16.14
C SER A 915 -35.57 39.06 16.74
N LYS A 916 -34.69 38.09 17.01
CA LYS A 916 -33.34 38.35 17.54
C LYS A 916 -32.52 39.16 16.52
N SER A 917 -31.76 40.14 16.99
CA SER A 917 -30.80 40.87 16.17
C SER A 917 -29.67 39.93 15.73
N PHE A 918 -29.23 40.06 14.48
CA PHE A 918 -28.06 39.34 13.97
C PHE A 918 -26.83 39.60 14.86
N SER A 919 -26.18 38.52 15.34
CA SER A 919 -24.88 38.57 16.01
C SER A 919 -23.84 37.90 15.13
N MET A 920 -22.60 38.42 15.16
CA MET A 920 -21.45 37.77 14.50
C MET A 920 -21.14 36.40 15.11
N ASP A 921 -21.57 36.13 16.34
CA ASP A 921 -21.37 34.84 17.03
C ASP A 921 -22.09 33.67 16.33
N TYR A 922 -23.03 33.95 15.42
CA TYR A 922 -23.73 32.93 14.63
C TYR A 922 -22.88 32.34 13.49
N ILE A 923 -21.79 33.00 13.11
CA ILE A 923 -20.87 32.48 12.10
C ILE A 923 -19.88 31.52 12.79
N PRO A 924 -19.80 30.24 12.37
CA PRO A 924 -18.93 29.28 13.01
C PRO A 924 -17.45 29.69 12.86
N PHE A 925 -16.66 29.52 13.93
CA PHE A 925 -15.20 29.80 13.93
C PHE A 925 -14.47 29.17 12.73
N THR A 926 -14.96 28.00 12.31
CA THR A 926 -14.45 27.21 11.18
C THR A 926 -14.51 27.97 9.86
N ALA A 927 -15.57 28.76 9.64
CA ALA A 927 -15.75 29.58 8.44
C ALA A 927 -14.69 30.69 8.37
N TYR A 928 -14.36 31.33 9.50
CA TYR A 928 -13.30 32.35 9.56
C TYR A 928 -11.92 31.78 9.26
N VAL A 929 -11.59 30.60 9.81
CA VAL A 929 -10.32 29.92 9.55
C VAL A 929 -10.21 29.55 8.07
N LEU A 930 -11.26 28.94 7.50
CA LEU A 930 -11.29 28.54 6.10
C LEU A 930 -11.24 29.74 5.14
N LEU A 931 -11.92 30.84 5.46
CA LEU A 931 -11.85 32.08 4.69
C LEU A 931 -10.45 32.69 4.73
N SER A 932 -9.81 32.71 5.90
CA SER A 932 -8.45 33.21 6.08
C SER A 932 -7.45 32.39 5.27
N VAL A 933 -7.58 31.05 5.28
CA VAL A 933 -6.77 30.15 4.45
C VAL A 933 -6.99 30.46 2.96
N TRP A 934 -8.25 30.58 2.52
CA TRP A 934 -8.55 30.91 1.12
C TRP A 934 -7.94 32.24 0.68
N LEU A 935 -8.12 33.30 1.47
CA LEU A 935 -7.54 34.63 1.22
C LEU A 935 -6.02 34.56 1.17
N TYR A 936 -5.39 33.86 2.12
CA TYR A 936 -3.94 33.66 2.14
C TYR A 936 -3.44 33.02 0.84
N PHE A 937 -4.08 31.96 0.34
CA PHE A 937 -3.71 31.33 -0.92
C PHE A 937 -3.87 32.26 -2.12
N GLN A 938 -4.96 33.03 -2.19
CA GLN A 938 -5.21 33.96 -3.30
C GLN A 938 -4.21 35.12 -3.34
N VAL A 939 -3.95 35.76 -2.19
CA VAL A 939 -3.00 36.86 -2.07
C VAL A 939 -1.58 36.37 -2.32
N SER A 940 -1.21 35.22 -1.75
CA SER A 940 0.12 34.65 -1.91
C SER A 940 0.39 34.23 -3.36
N ARG A 941 -0.57 33.64 -4.07
CA ARG A 941 -0.44 33.35 -5.52
C ARG A 941 -0.14 34.63 -6.31
N LYS A 942 -0.90 35.70 -6.10
CA LYS A 942 -0.68 36.98 -6.80
C LYS A 942 0.69 37.60 -6.49
N LEU A 943 1.11 37.57 -5.23
CA LEU A 943 2.43 38.08 -4.81
C LEU A 943 3.58 37.26 -5.42
N GLN A 944 3.47 35.93 -5.39
CA GLN A 944 4.48 35.04 -5.97
C GLN A 944 4.58 35.21 -7.48
N PHE A 945 3.46 35.36 -8.20
CA PHE A 945 3.48 35.65 -9.63
C PHE A 945 4.21 36.97 -9.94
N ARG A 946 3.94 38.04 -9.17
CA ARG A 946 4.65 39.32 -9.32
C ARG A 946 6.15 39.20 -9.05
N ARG A 947 6.54 38.47 -8.00
CA ARG A 947 7.96 38.19 -7.70
C ARG A 947 8.61 37.37 -8.80
N ALA A 948 7.94 36.33 -9.29
CA ALA A 948 8.43 35.49 -10.38
C ALA A 948 8.71 36.33 -11.63
N MET A 949 7.78 37.20 -12.03
CA MET A 949 7.92 38.05 -13.20
C MET A 949 9.13 39.00 -13.08
N SER A 950 9.44 39.45 -11.87
CA SER A 950 10.63 40.30 -11.63
C SER A 950 11.95 39.59 -11.95
N TYR A 951 12.01 38.25 -11.87
CA TYR A 951 13.23 37.49 -12.18
C TYR A 951 13.59 37.43 -13.67
N VAL A 952 12.60 37.59 -14.56
CA VAL A 952 12.79 37.48 -16.02
C VAL A 952 12.56 38.81 -16.73
N LYS A 953 12.27 39.89 -16.00
CA LYS A 953 11.94 41.19 -16.59
C LYS A 953 13.10 41.74 -17.44
N GLU A 954 14.34 41.53 -17.01
CA GLU A 954 15.52 41.99 -17.75
C GLU A 954 15.70 41.21 -19.07
N GLU A 955 15.56 39.89 -19.04
CA GLU A 955 15.59 39.03 -20.23
C GLU A 955 14.44 39.35 -21.17
N GLN A 956 13.24 39.54 -20.62
CA GLN A 956 12.05 39.84 -21.39
C GLN A 956 12.27 41.11 -22.21
N VAL A 957 12.82 42.17 -21.62
CA VAL A 957 13.14 43.40 -22.36
C VAL A 957 14.13 43.14 -23.51
N LYS A 958 15.17 42.32 -23.29
CA LYS A 958 16.15 41.99 -24.34
C LYS A 958 15.52 41.18 -25.48
N TYR A 959 14.68 40.20 -25.15
CA TYR A 959 13.96 39.42 -26.16
C TYR A 959 12.90 40.23 -26.90
N ASP A 960 12.17 41.10 -26.20
CA ASP A 960 11.15 41.97 -26.80
C ASP A 960 11.81 43.02 -27.71
N GLN A 961 13.00 43.55 -27.36
CA GLN A 961 13.82 44.40 -28.25
C GLN A 961 14.27 43.63 -29.50
N CYS A 962 14.77 42.41 -29.34
CA CYS A 962 15.15 41.56 -30.47
C CYS A 962 13.95 41.25 -31.38
N TRP A 963 12.77 41.03 -30.80
CA TRP A 963 11.53 40.83 -31.53
C TRP A 963 11.08 42.09 -32.28
N ALA A 964 11.19 43.27 -31.66
CA ALA A 964 10.89 44.54 -32.32
C ALA A 964 11.82 44.80 -33.53
N LEU A 965 13.13 44.57 -33.37
CA LEU A 965 14.10 44.68 -34.46
C LEU A 965 13.80 43.71 -35.62
N LEU A 966 13.34 42.49 -35.30
CA LEU A 966 12.94 41.52 -36.32
C LEU A 966 11.69 42.00 -37.10
N LEU A 967 10.74 42.66 -36.43
CA LEU A 967 9.54 43.20 -37.06
C LEU A 967 9.79 44.48 -37.88
N GLU A 968 10.85 45.22 -37.57
CA GLU A 968 11.27 46.41 -38.34
C GLU A 968 11.92 46.06 -39.70
N GLN A 969 12.33 44.80 -39.90
CA GLN A 969 12.86 44.34 -41.19
C GLN A 969 11.72 44.10 -42.18
N ASP A 970 11.75 44.79 -43.32
CA ASP A 970 10.69 44.75 -44.35
C ASP A 970 10.40 43.32 -44.85
N ASP A 971 11.43 42.46 -44.95
CA ASP A 971 11.30 41.09 -45.45
C ASP A 971 10.79 40.09 -44.41
N SER A 972 10.87 40.41 -43.11
CA SER A 972 10.56 39.46 -42.02
C SER A 972 9.06 39.28 -41.82
N LYS A 973 8.25 40.34 -42.00
CA LYS A 973 6.81 40.29 -41.74
C LYS A 973 6.05 39.35 -42.71
N PRO A 974 6.28 39.38 -44.03
CA PRO A 974 5.69 38.40 -44.95
C PRO A 974 6.10 36.95 -44.62
N GLN A 975 7.35 36.73 -44.21
CA GLN A 975 7.85 35.40 -43.86
C GLN A 975 7.26 34.88 -42.55
N LEU A 976 7.05 35.73 -41.55
CA LEU A 976 6.38 35.36 -40.30
C LEU A 976 4.92 34.94 -40.53
N THR A 977 4.19 35.64 -41.41
CA THR A 977 2.84 35.24 -41.82
C THR A 977 2.86 33.89 -42.51
N ARG A 978 3.77 33.69 -43.47
CA ARG A 978 3.94 32.41 -44.18
C ARG A 978 4.28 31.26 -43.22
N LEU A 979 5.16 31.52 -42.25
CA LEU A 979 5.51 30.57 -41.20
C LEU A 979 4.30 30.22 -40.33
N ALA A 980 3.50 31.21 -39.93
CA ALA A 980 2.29 31.01 -39.16
C ALA A 980 1.27 30.15 -39.93
N ASP A 981 1.07 30.43 -41.22
CA ASP A 981 0.17 29.65 -42.09
C ASP A 981 0.60 28.18 -42.17
N ILE A 982 1.89 27.92 -42.39
CA ILE A 982 2.45 26.55 -42.43
C ILE A 982 2.27 25.85 -41.07
N CYS A 983 2.58 26.54 -39.97
CA CYS A 983 2.45 25.98 -38.62
C CYS A 983 0.99 25.70 -38.23
N SER A 984 0.03 26.46 -38.77
CA SER A 984 -1.40 26.33 -38.45
C SER A 984 -2.00 24.98 -38.88
N LEU A 985 -1.38 24.31 -39.86
CA LEU A 985 -1.77 22.97 -40.33
C LEU A 985 -1.59 21.89 -39.26
N HIS A 986 -0.68 22.11 -38.30
CA HIS A 986 -0.37 21.18 -37.20
C HIS A 986 -0.51 21.88 -35.84
N PRO A 987 -1.75 22.16 -35.37
CA PRO A 987 -2.00 22.98 -34.20
C PRO A 987 -1.34 22.41 -32.94
N ALA A 988 -1.11 23.28 -31.96
CA ALA A 988 -0.45 22.98 -30.68
C ALA A 988 -1.30 22.13 -29.72
N GLY A 989 -1.88 21.03 -30.22
CA GLY A 989 -2.62 20.06 -29.44
C GLY A 989 -1.74 19.30 -28.43
N ARG A 990 -2.37 18.34 -27.74
CA ARG A 990 -1.68 17.50 -26.77
C ARG A 990 -0.91 16.40 -27.51
N ALA A 991 0.42 16.49 -27.52
CA ALA A 991 1.28 15.42 -28.02
C ALA A 991 1.42 14.32 -26.97
N GLU A 992 1.34 13.06 -27.41
CA GLU A 992 1.35 11.88 -26.55
C GLU A 992 2.38 10.83 -27.02
N GLN A 993 3.10 10.24 -26.06
CA GLN A 993 4.06 9.16 -26.23
C GLN A 993 3.36 7.80 -26.33
N TRP A 994 3.70 7.01 -27.35
CA TRP A 994 3.06 5.71 -27.62
C TRP A 994 4.08 4.56 -27.52
N SER A 995 3.60 3.37 -27.15
CA SER A 995 4.33 2.11 -27.19
C SER A 995 3.82 1.29 -28.37
N SER A 996 4.74 0.86 -29.22
CA SER A 996 4.46 -0.20 -30.19
C SER A 996 4.57 -1.56 -29.51
N ARG A 997 3.83 -2.56 -29.98
CA ARG A 997 4.00 -3.96 -29.59
C ARG A 997 4.22 -4.75 -30.87
N ASP A 998 5.37 -5.42 -30.97
CA ASP A 998 5.59 -6.40 -32.02
C ASP A 998 4.69 -7.61 -31.78
N VAL A 999 3.91 -7.95 -32.81
CA VAL A 999 3.02 -9.13 -32.85
C VAL A 999 3.85 -10.42 -32.96
N ASP A 1000 5.09 -10.35 -33.46
CA ASP A 1000 5.92 -11.53 -33.68
C ASP A 1000 6.38 -12.21 -32.37
N CYS A 1001 6.39 -11.48 -31.25
CA CYS A 1001 6.63 -12.06 -29.92
C CYS A 1001 5.48 -12.94 -29.39
N GLU A 1002 4.27 -12.89 -29.98
CA GLU A 1002 3.12 -13.72 -29.56
C GLU A 1002 3.14 -15.15 -30.11
N ASN A 1003 4.01 -15.46 -31.09
CA ASN A 1003 4.04 -16.77 -31.74
C ASN A 1003 4.80 -17.86 -30.96
N SER A 1004 5.46 -17.54 -29.83
CA SER A 1004 5.95 -18.57 -28.92
C SER A 1004 4.78 -19.16 -28.14
N LYS A 1005 4.39 -20.42 -28.43
CA LYS A 1005 3.32 -21.14 -27.74
C LYS A 1005 3.40 -20.89 -26.22
N PRO A 1006 2.42 -20.19 -25.61
CA PRO A 1006 2.39 -20.03 -24.16
C PRO A 1006 2.37 -21.42 -23.54
N SER A 1007 3.10 -21.61 -22.44
CA SER A 1007 2.98 -22.86 -21.69
C SER A 1007 1.53 -23.00 -21.20
N ILE A 1008 1.06 -24.22 -20.97
CA ILE A 1008 -0.30 -24.49 -20.45
C ILE A 1008 -0.61 -23.69 -19.16
N PHE A 1009 0.42 -23.24 -18.44
CA PHE A 1009 0.32 -22.42 -17.23
C PHE A 1009 0.08 -20.92 -17.51
N ASP A 1010 0.31 -20.45 -18.73
CA ASP A 1010 0.21 -19.03 -19.12
C ASP A 1010 -1.23 -18.65 -19.54
N LEU A 1011 -2.00 -19.60 -20.08
CA LEU A 1011 -3.43 -19.38 -20.41
C LEU A 1011 -4.29 -19.07 -19.17
N SER A 1012 -3.86 -19.50 -17.97
CA SER A 1012 -4.61 -19.29 -16.73
C SER A 1012 -4.38 -17.90 -16.11
N LEU A 1013 -3.28 -17.22 -16.46
CA LEU A 1013 -2.96 -15.86 -16.01
C LEU A 1013 -3.54 -14.79 -16.95
N LEU A 1014 -3.82 -15.16 -18.20
CA LEU A 1014 -4.35 -14.32 -19.26
C LEU A 1014 -5.89 -14.40 -19.34
N CYS A 1015 -6.60 -14.10 -18.25
CA CYS A 1015 -7.99 -13.63 -18.39
C CYS A 1015 -7.99 -12.15 -18.78
N VAL A 1016 -7.47 -11.84 -19.96
CA VAL A 1016 -7.79 -10.59 -20.67
C VAL A 1016 -9.07 -10.89 -21.46
N PRO A 1017 -10.13 -10.07 -21.37
CA PRO A 1017 -11.29 -10.23 -22.24
C PRO A 1017 -10.81 -10.20 -23.69
N SER A 1018 -11.01 -11.28 -24.44
CA SER A 1018 -10.67 -11.36 -25.86
C SER A 1018 -11.55 -10.38 -26.64
N TRP A 1019 -11.07 -9.14 -26.77
CA TRP A 1019 -11.71 -8.08 -27.54
C TRP A 1019 -10.81 -7.65 -28.69
N THR A 1020 -10.46 -8.58 -29.57
CA THR A 1020 -9.99 -8.24 -30.92
C THR A 1020 -10.42 -9.34 -31.87
N GLY A 1021 -11.48 -9.09 -32.63
CA GLY A 1021 -11.77 -9.86 -33.83
C GLY A 1021 -10.59 -9.74 -34.82
N PRO A 1022 -10.38 -10.75 -35.69
CA PRO A 1022 -9.30 -10.72 -36.66
C PRO A 1022 -9.52 -9.56 -37.65
N GLY A 1023 -8.58 -8.61 -37.71
CA GLY A 1023 -8.54 -7.57 -38.74
C GLY A 1023 -8.52 -6.11 -38.30
N LYS A 1024 -8.37 -5.77 -37.01
CA LYS A 1024 -8.17 -4.36 -36.58
C LYS A 1024 -6.70 -4.12 -36.23
N ALA A 1025 -6.15 -3.03 -36.77
CA ALA A 1025 -4.79 -2.53 -36.55
C ALA A 1025 -4.39 -2.56 -35.07
N ASN A 1026 -3.12 -2.89 -34.82
CA ASN A 1026 -2.53 -3.10 -33.50
C ASN A 1026 -2.97 -2.03 -32.48
N PRO A 1027 -3.35 -2.41 -31.24
CA PRO A 1027 -3.72 -1.45 -30.22
C PRO A 1027 -2.49 -0.65 -29.80
N VAL A 1028 -2.34 0.53 -30.37
CA VAL A 1028 -1.40 1.56 -29.91
C VAL A 1028 -1.70 1.85 -28.44
N MET A 1029 -0.74 1.58 -27.55
CA MET A 1029 -0.88 1.84 -26.11
C MET A 1029 -0.11 3.11 -25.71
N ARG A 1030 -0.65 3.90 -24.79
CA ARG A 1030 0.06 5.05 -24.21
C ARG A 1030 1.21 4.58 -23.32
N VAL A 1031 2.32 5.33 -23.32
CA VAL A 1031 3.42 5.09 -22.37
C VAL A 1031 2.98 5.52 -20.97
N GLU A 1032 2.90 4.56 -20.05
CA GLU A 1032 2.38 4.81 -18.70
C GLU A 1032 3.47 4.91 -17.62
N SER A 1033 4.72 4.56 -17.96
CA SER A 1033 5.84 4.49 -17.02
C SER A 1033 7.01 5.34 -17.50
N LEU A 1034 7.65 6.07 -16.57
CA LEU A 1034 8.81 6.91 -16.85
C LEU A 1034 10.03 6.06 -17.21
N ASP A 1035 10.17 4.89 -16.58
CA ASP A 1035 11.17 3.88 -16.92
C ASP A 1035 11.07 3.47 -18.40
N GLN A 1036 9.84 3.16 -18.82
CA GLN A 1036 9.54 2.78 -20.21
C GLN A 1036 9.91 3.91 -21.17
N LEU A 1037 9.55 5.15 -20.84
CA LEU A 1037 9.84 6.32 -21.66
C LEU A 1037 11.35 6.56 -21.81
N TYR A 1038 12.13 6.39 -20.74
CA TYR A 1038 13.58 6.55 -20.77
C TYR A 1038 14.28 5.43 -21.53
N ALA A 1039 13.78 4.20 -21.43
CA ALA A 1039 14.28 3.08 -22.23
C ALA A 1039 14.08 3.33 -23.73
N GLN A 1040 12.90 3.81 -24.13
CA GLN A 1040 12.65 4.26 -25.51
C GLN A 1040 13.58 5.40 -25.93
N ALA A 1041 13.78 6.40 -25.06
CA ALA A 1041 14.64 7.54 -25.34
C ALA A 1041 16.10 7.14 -25.60
N VAL A 1042 16.65 6.20 -24.81
CA VAL A 1042 18.03 5.70 -24.97
C VAL A 1042 18.21 4.99 -26.31
N LEU A 1043 17.21 4.24 -26.76
CA LEU A 1043 17.24 3.55 -28.06
C LEU A 1043 17.09 4.49 -29.25
N LEU A 1044 16.30 5.57 -29.09
CA LEU A 1044 15.96 6.51 -30.16
C LEU A 1044 16.95 7.66 -30.32
N ASP A 1045 17.61 8.10 -29.24
CA ASP A 1045 18.51 9.27 -29.26
C ASP A 1045 19.56 9.22 -30.38
N PRO A 1046 20.26 8.10 -30.64
CA PRO A 1046 21.21 8.01 -31.75
C PRO A 1046 20.56 8.15 -33.13
N THR A 1047 19.40 7.51 -33.35
CA THR A 1047 18.68 7.55 -34.64
C THR A 1047 18.13 8.96 -34.89
N PHE A 1048 17.60 9.63 -33.87
CA PHE A 1048 17.14 11.01 -33.99
C PHE A 1048 18.30 11.98 -34.24
N LEU A 1049 19.45 11.76 -33.61
CA LEU A 1049 20.65 12.56 -33.82
C LEU A 1049 21.11 12.51 -35.29
N LEU A 1050 21.23 11.32 -35.87
CA LEU A 1050 21.57 11.12 -37.27
C LEU A 1050 20.56 11.81 -38.20
N LYS A 1051 19.27 11.76 -37.83
CA LYS A 1051 18.23 12.43 -38.60
C LYS A 1051 18.38 13.94 -38.58
N VAL A 1052 18.70 14.52 -37.42
CA VAL A 1052 18.93 15.97 -37.28
C VAL A 1052 20.19 16.41 -38.03
N GLN A 1053 21.23 15.57 -38.09
CA GLN A 1053 22.42 15.82 -38.91
C GLN A 1053 22.07 15.89 -40.41
N SER A 1054 21.28 14.94 -40.90
CA SER A 1054 20.79 14.93 -42.29
C SER A 1054 19.93 16.16 -42.60
N LEU A 1055 19.04 16.56 -41.67
CA LEU A 1055 18.26 17.79 -41.81
C LEU A 1055 19.17 19.02 -41.87
N ALA A 1056 20.14 19.14 -40.94
CA ALA A 1056 21.09 20.26 -40.90
C ALA A 1056 21.87 20.39 -42.21
N GLU A 1057 22.25 19.27 -42.83
CA GLU A 1057 22.91 19.24 -44.13
C GLU A 1057 22.01 19.71 -45.28
N THR A 1058 20.73 19.36 -45.22
CA THR A 1058 19.73 19.70 -46.24
C THR A 1058 19.37 21.17 -46.21
N VAL A 1059 19.15 21.72 -45.01
CA VAL A 1059 18.64 23.09 -44.81
C VAL A 1059 19.74 24.11 -44.55
N ASP A 1060 21.01 23.69 -44.64
CA ASP A 1060 22.20 24.51 -44.35
C ASP A 1060 22.14 25.19 -42.96
N GLY A 1061 21.54 24.48 -42.00
CA GLY A 1061 21.30 24.97 -40.63
C GLY A 1061 22.56 24.94 -39.77
N TYR A 1062 22.66 25.86 -38.82
CA TYR A 1062 23.77 25.93 -37.89
C TYR A 1062 23.53 25.06 -36.65
N LEU A 1063 24.60 24.44 -36.17
CA LEU A 1063 24.65 23.74 -34.89
C LEU A 1063 25.49 24.55 -33.89
N PRO A 1064 25.08 24.62 -32.61
CA PRO A 1064 25.86 25.29 -31.59
C PRO A 1064 27.16 24.53 -31.33
N ALA A 1065 28.28 25.24 -31.21
CA ALA A 1065 29.60 24.67 -30.94
C ALA A 1065 30.28 25.33 -29.74
N TRP A 1066 31.28 24.66 -29.16
CA TRP A 1066 32.07 25.16 -28.03
C TRP A 1066 33.29 25.95 -28.51
N GLU A 1067 33.45 27.19 -28.03
CA GLU A 1067 34.59 28.06 -28.35
C GLU A 1067 34.96 28.90 -27.10
N GLY A 1068 35.85 28.38 -26.25
CA GLY A 1068 36.46 29.15 -25.16
C GLY A 1068 35.52 30.01 -24.29
N ARG A 1069 36.00 31.19 -23.86
CA ARG A 1069 35.22 32.20 -23.10
C ARG A 1069 34.41 33.15 -23.99
N GLU A 1070 34.48 33.01 -25.32
CA GLU A 1070 33.93 33.98 -26.30
C GLU A 1070 32.60 33.51 -26.89
N GLY A 1071 31.52 33.53 -26.09
CA GLY A 1071 30.15 33.38 -26.59
C GLY A 1071 29.79 32.03 -27.24
N PRO A 1072 28.55 31.86 -27.74
CA PRO A 1072 28.16 30.68 -28.51
C PRO A 1072 28.67 30.78 -29.95
N SER A 1073 29.49 29.81 -30.38
CA SER A 1073 29.88 29.66 -31.77
C SER A 1073 28.91 28.75 -32.53
N TYR A 1074 28.90 28.86 -33.86
CA TYR A 1074 27.95 28.19 -34.74
C TYR A 1074 28.71 27.57 -35.90
N VAL A 1075 28.45 26.29 -36.18
CA VAL A 1075 29.13 25.54 -37.24
C VAL A 1075 28.08 24.88 -38.12
N ARG A 1076 28.27 24.93 -39.44
CA ARG A 1076 27.40 24.20 -40.37
C ARG A 1076 27.78 22.73 -40.37
N TRP A 1077 26.80 21.82 -40.47
CA TRP A 1077 27.10 20.40 -40.40
C TRP A 1077 28.07 19.92 -41.51
N ARG A 1078 27.95 20.47 -42.73
CA ARG A 1078 28.88 20.18 -43.84
C ARG A 1078 30.33 20.54 -43.52
N GLU A 1079 30.56 21.65 -42.82
CA GLU A 1079 31.88 22.11 -42.38
C GLU A 1079 32.40 21.22 -41.23
N ALA A 1080 31.52 20.85 -40.31
CA ALA A 1080 31.85 19.96 -39.20
C ALA A 1080 32.28 18.56 -39.71
N VAL A 1081 31.60 17.99 -40.70
CA VAL A 1081 31.97 16.70 -41.29
C VAL A 1081 33.30 16.78 -42.05
N ALA A 1082 33.59 17.92 -42.69
CA ALA A 1082 34.85 18.14 -43.38
C ALA A 1082 36.05 18.28 -42.42
N ASP A 1083 35.83 18.74 -41.18
CA ASP A 1083 36.87 18.91 -40.17
C ASP A 1083 36.50 18.22 -38.84
N ARG A 1084 37.16 17.09 -38.55
CA ARG A 1084 37.00 16.33 -37.29
C ARG A 1084 37.19 17.17 -36.02
N SER A 1085 37.96 18.26 -36.08
CA SER A 1085 38.14 19.18 -34.95
C SER A 1085 36.87 19.99 -34.68
N MET A 1086 36.16 20.43 -35.72
CA MET A 1086 34.88 21.12 -35.63
C MET A 1086 33.75 20.17 -35.25
N GLU A 1087 33.73 18.95 -35.79
CA GLU A 1087 32.77 17.89 -35.42
C GLU A 1087 32.74 17.66 -33.90
N ARG A 1088 33.93 17.53 -33.28
CA ARG A 1088 34.06 17.30 -31.83
C ARG A 1088 33.62 18.49 -30.98
N ARG A 1089 33.52 19.70 -31.57
CA ARG A 1089 33.11 20.92 -30.88
C ARG A 1089 31.60 21.13 -30.94
N VAL A 1090 30.88 20.43 -31.82
CA VAL A 1090 29.41 20.50 -31.91
C VAL A 1090 28.78 20.05 -30.59
N ARG A 1091 27.86 20.85 -30.08
CA ARG A 1091 27.16 20.62 -28.82
C ARG A 1091 25.78 20.05 -29.09
N TRP A 1092 25.65 18.74 -28.91
CA TRP A 1092 24.37 18.06 -28.93
C TRP A 1092 23.63 18.20 -27.61
N ALA A 1093 22.30 18.24 -27.67
CA ALA A 1093 21.50 18.18 -26.46
C ALA A 1093 21.53 16.75 -25.91
N SER A 1094 21.83 16.62 -24.62
CA SER A 1094 21.74 15.34 -23.93
C SER A 1094 20.28 14.97 -23.69
N ILE A 1095 20.02 13.67 -23.55
CA ILE A 1095 18.78 13.15 -22.97
C ILE A 1095 18.49 13.92 -21.68
N LYS A 1096 17.24 14.35 -21.49
CA LYS A 1096 16.82 15.06 -20.28
C LYS A 1096 17.14 14.20 -19.06
N SER A 1097 17.75 14.76 -18.02
CA SER A 1097 17.99 14.05 -16.76
C SER A 1097 16.67 13.62 -16.09
N ALA A 1098 16.63 12.41 -15.50
CA ALA A 1098 15.46 11.85 -14.83
C ALA A 1098 14.83 12.80 -13.79
N SER A 1099 15.63 13.44 -12.93
CA SER A 1099 15.12 14.38 -11.92
C SER A 1099 14.35 15.55 -12.52
N ARG A 1100 14.84 16.11 -13.64
CA ARG A 1100 14.16 17.20 -14.36
C ARG A 1100 12.90 16.73 -15.10
N ALA A 1101 12.87 15.50 -15.57
CA ALA A 1101 11.68 14.89 -16.14
C ALA A 1101 10.60 14.69 -15.08
N ILE A 1102 10.98 14.12 -13.93
CA ILE A 1102 10.12 13.94 -12.75
C ILE A 1102 9.48 15.26 -12.32
N GLU A 1103 10.30 16.30 -12.08
CA GLU A 1103 9.79 17.65 -11.72
C GLU A 1103 8.73 18.15 -12.70
N LYS A 1104 8.98 17.98 -14.01
CA LYS A 1104 8.09 18.44 -15.07
C LYS A 1104 6.80 17.61 -15.15
N VAL A 1105 6.88 16.28 -14.97
CA VAL A 1105 5.71 15.39 -14.98
C VAL A 1105 4.79 15.66 -13.80
N VAL A 1106 5.35 15.79 -12.59
CA VAL A 1106 4.58 16.10 -11.37
C VAL A 1106 3.87 17.44 -11.51
N ARG A 1107 4.59 18.47 -11.96
CA ARG A 1107 4.08 19.84 -12.01
C ARG A 1107 3.13 20.10 -13.17
N SER A 1108 3.55 19.78 -14.39
CA SER A 1108 2.89 20.26 -15.61
C SER A 1108 1.93 19.23 -16.21
N TYR A 1109 2.12 17.95 -15.91
CA TYR A 1109 1.38 16.86 -16.54
C TYR A 1109 0.51 16.04 -15.58
N SER A 1110 0.42 16.42 -14.30
CA SER A 1110 -0.38 15.70 -13.30
C SER A 1110 -0.13 14.18 -13.36
N TYR A 1111 1.16 13.79 -13.30
CA TYR A 1111 1.60 12.39 -13.32
C TYR A 1111 1.45 11.64 -14.65
N GLN A 1112 1.00 12.33 -15.71
CA GLN A 1112 0.80 11.70 -17.02
C GLN A 1112 2.11 11.68 -17.81
N VAL A 1113 2.88 10.59 -17.64
CA VAL A 1113 4.19 10.39 -18.27
C VAL A 1113 4.15 10.55 -19.78
N TYR A 1114 3.11 10.03 -20.45
CA TYR A 1114 2.99 10.12 -21.91
C TYR A 1114 2.93 11.55 -22.47
N CYS A 1115 2.77 12.57 -21.63
CA CYS A 1115 2.79 13.98 -22.07
C CYS A 1115 4.21 14.58 -22.12
N LEU A 1116 5.20 13.87 -21.57
CA LEU A 1116 6.59 14.31 -21.55
C LEU A 1116 7.24 14.04 -22.92
N THR A 1117 7.36 15.09 -23.71
CA THR A 1117 7.67 15.03 -25.16
C THR A 1117 9.03 15.62 -25.53
N ASP A 1118 9.84 15.97 -24.53
CA ASP A 1118 11.15 16.60 -24.72
C ASP A 1118 12.26 15.85 -23.94
N VAL A 1119 12.11 14.52 -23.83
CA VAL A 1119 13.15 13.64 -23.25
C VAL A 1119 14.34 13.58 -24.20
N VAL A 1120 14.08 13.20 -25.45
CA VAL A 1120 14.99 13.34 -26.60
C VAL A 1120 14.66 14.66 -27.30
N ARG A 1121 15.67 15.50 -27.50
CA ARG A 1121 15.48 16.81 -28.12
C ARG A 1121 16.76 17.29 -28.79
N GLN A 1122 16.65 18.05 -29.86
CA GLN A 1122 17.78 18.71 -30.53
C GLN A 1122 17.39 20.11 -31.01
N SER A 1123 18.35 20.89 -31.46
CA SER A 1123 18.12 22.25 -31.96
C SER A 1123 18.92 22.57 -33.21
N LEU A 1124 18.29 23.27 -34.14
CA LEU A 1124 18.92 23.91 -35.31
C LEU A 1124 18.79 25.42 -35.19
N VAL A 1125 19.85 26.13 -35.56
CA VAL A 1125 19.93 27.59 -35.50
C VAL A 1125 19.97 28.17 -36.91
N PHE A 1126 19.21 29.24 -37.14
CA PHE A 1126 19.07 29.91 -38.44
C PHE A 1126 19.40 31.39 -38.33
N THR A 1127 19.88 32.00 -39.42
CA THR A 1127 20.22 33.42 -39.45
C THR A 1127 19.03 34.31 -39.78
N GLY A 1128 17.99 33.78 -40.43
CA GLY A 1128 16.79 34.54 -40.79
C GLY A 1128 15.49 33.72 -40.71
N VAL A 1129 14.35 34.42 -40.76
CA VAL A 1129 13.02 33.80 -40.72
C VAL A 1129 12.77 32.96 -41.98
N GLU A 1130 13.27 33.39 -43.13
CA GLU A 1130 13.15 32.65 -44.39
C GLU A 1130 13.81 31.27 -44.30
N GLU A 1131 15.08 31.20 -43.91
CA GLU A 1131 15.81 29.93 -43.71
C GLU A 1131 15.12 29.04 -42.68
N LEU A 1132 14.62 29.62 -41.57
CA LEU A 1132 13.87 28.88 -40.56
C LEU A 1132 12.58 28.30 -41.14
N THR A 1133 11.90 29.05 -42.02
CA THR A 1133 10.67 28.61 -42.69
C THR A 1133 10.95 27.46 -43.66
N GLU A 1134 12.07 27.49 -44.39
CA GLU A 1134 12.52 26.34 -45.19
C GLU A 1134 12.87 25.15 -44.30
N GLY A 1135 13.47 25.39 -43.13
CA GLY A 1135 13.69 24.37 -42.10
C GLY A 1135 12.41 23.68 -41.64
N VAL A 1136 11.31 24.43 -41.44
CA VAL A 1136 10.00 23.84 -41.12
C VAL A 1136 9.46 23.00 -42.27
N ARG A 1137 9.56 23.46 -43.53
CA ARG A 1137 9.10 22.69 -44.69
C ARG A 1137 9.88 21.40 -44.88
N ALA A 1138 11.21 21.46 -44.75
CA ALA A 1138 12.05 20.27 -44.85
C ALA A 1138 11.65 19.19 -43.83
N VAL A 1139 11.26 19.58 -42.61
CA VAL A 1139 10.75 18.64 -41.60
C VAL A 1139 9.38 18.07 -41.96
N LEU A 1140 8.49 18.88 -42.56
CA LEU A 1140 7.15 18.46 -42.98
C LEU A 1140 7.17 17.53 -44.20
N GLU A 1141 8.14 17.71 -45.09
CA GLU A 1141 8.28 16.94 -46.34
C GLU A 1141 9.11 15.67 -46.15
N ASP A 1142 9.72 15.47 -44.97
CA ASP A 1142 10.58 14.33 -44.69
C ASP A 1142 9.76 13.05 -44.45
N PRO A 1143 9.92 11.99 -45.27
CA PRO A 1143 9.12 10.77 -45.18
C PRO A 1143 9.38 9.93 -43.92
N GLU A 1144 10.49 10.16 -43.21
CA GLU A 1144 10.81 9.46 -41.96
C GLU A 1144 10.34 10.21 -40.70
N LEU A 1145 9.79 11.43 -40.85
CA LEU A 1145 9.34 12.25 -39.73
C LEU A 1145 7.82 12.42 -39.75
N GLU A 1146 7.16 11.87 -38.73
CA GLU A 1146 5.74 12.16 -38.48
C GLU A 1146 5.64 13.38 -37.55
N VAL A 1147 5.12 14.49 -38.05
CA VAL A 1147 4.91 15.71 -37.25
C VAL A 1147 3.65 15.57 -36.39
N VAL A 1148 3.85 15.53 -35.07
CA VAL A 1148 2.78 15.38 -34.06
C VAL A 1148 2.14 16.72 -33.72
N ARG A 1149 2.94 17.78 -33.57
CA ARG A 1149 2.46 19.16 -33.37
C ARG A 1149 3.58 20.17 -33.59
N ILE A 1150 3.20 21.43 -33.86
CA ILE A 1150 4.12 22.57 -33.92
C ILE A 1150 3.71 23.62 -32.87
N LYS A 1151 4.70 24.16 -32.16
CA LYS A 1151 4.55 25.32 -31.28
C LYS A 1151 5.31 26.49 -31.88
N ASN A 1152 4.59 27.37 -32.58
CA ASN A 1152 5.13 28.59 -33.12
C ASN A 1152 5.08 29.72 -32.09
N ARG A 1153 6.20 30.04 -31.43
CA ARG A 1153 6.30 31.23 -30.55
C ARG A 1153 6.83 32.46 -31.29
N LEU A 1154 7.15 32.34 -32.57
CA LEU A 1154 7.40 33.47 -33.46
C LEU A 1154 6.09 34.03 -34.06
N ASP A 1155 4.93 33.47 -33.69
CA ASP A 1155 3.65 34.07 -34.04
C ASP A 1155 3.47 35.42 -33.32
N GLU A 1156 2.97 36.43 -34.04
CA GLU A 1156 2.67 37.75 -33.47
C GLU A 1156 1.57 37.68 -32.40
N ALA A 1157 0.63 36.73 -32.53
CA ALA A 1157 -0.43 36.50 -31.56
C ALA A 1157 0.04 35.77 -30.28
N TYR A 1158 1.29 35.29 -30.23
CA TYR A 1158 1.83 34.61 -29.05
C TYR A 1158 2.14 35.59 -27.89
N ASP A 1159 1.57 35.31 -26.70
CA ASP A 1159 1.87 36.08 -25.48
C ASP A 1159 3.28 35.75 -24.94
N SER A 1160 4.25 36.61 -25.24
CA SER A 1160 5.66 36.43 -24.84
C SER A 1160 5.87 36.44 -23.33
N ARG A 1161 4.92 36.94 -22.52
CA ARG A 1161 5.00 36.92 -21.05
C ARG A 1161 5.01 35.50 -20.49
N LEU A 1162 4.48 34.52 -21.23
CA LEU A 1162 4.47 33.11 -20.84
C LEU A 1162 5.87 32.47 -20.93
N SER A 1163 6.73 32.96 -21.82
CA SER A 1163 8.10 32.46 -22.02
C SER A 1163 9.18 33.39 -21.45
N GLY A 1164 8.80 34.48 -20.78
CA GLY A 1164 9.74 35.53 -20.36
C GLY A 1164 10.40 36.23 -21.56
N GLY A 1165 9.66 36.39 -22.67
CA GLY A 1165 10.13 37.01 -23.91
C GLY A 1165 10.70 36.01 -24.93
N TYR A 1166 11.14 34.83 -24.52
CA TYR A 1166 11.82 33.87 -25.41
C TYR A 1166 10.91 33.33 -26.53
N ARG A 1167 11.42 33.31 -27.77
CA ARG A 1167 10.69 32.82 -28.96
C ARG A 1167 11.50 31.78 -29.74
N ASP A 1168 10.81 30.75 -30.22
CA ASP A 1168 11.33 29.65 -31.06
C ASP A 1168 10.16 28.95 -31.80
N VAL A 1169 10.49 28.10 -32.76
CA VAL A 1169 9.55 27.10 -33.32
C VAL A 1169 9.95 25.73 -32.80
N ALA A 1170 9.11 25.14 -31.96
CA ALA A 1170 9.35 23.79 -31.43
C ALA A 1170 8.41 22.79 -32.11
N ILE A 1171 8.99 21.82 -32.82
CA ILE A 1171 8.30 20.78 -33.55
C ILE A 1171 8.43 19.48 -32.75
N ASN A 1172 7.29 18.84 -32.47
CA ASN A 1172 7.29 17.49 -31.93
C ASN A 1172 7.13 16.48 -33.07
N VAL A 1173 8.08 15.57 -33.20
CA VAL A 1173 8.14 14.60 -34.29
C VAL A 1173 8.30 13.18 -33.75
N ARG A 1174 7.87 12.18 -34.52
CA ARG A 1174 8.28 10.79 -34.35
C ARG A 1174 9.17 10.39 -35.53
N VAL A 1175 10.20 9.61 -35.24
CA VAL A 1175 11.04 9.02 -36.30
C VAL A 1175 10.43 7.67 -36.65
N VAL A 1176 9.98 7.52 -37.88
CA VAL A 1176 9.25 6.34 -38.35
C VAL A 1176 10.00 5.72 -39.53
N ASN A 1177 11.04 4.96 -39.23
CA ASN A 1177 11.80 4.18 -40.20
C ASN A 1177 11.86 2.69 -39.81
N GLU A 1178 12.52 1.87 -40.63
CA GLU A 1178 12.62 0.42 -40.37
C GLU A 1178 13.36 0.12 -39.06
N GLU A 1179 14.40 0.88 -38.73
CA GLU A 1179 15.19 0.71 -37.52
C GLU A 1179 14.36 1.01 -36.25
N THR A 1180 13.60 2.10 -36.24
CA THR A 1180 12.75 2.47 -35.10
C THR A 1180 11.59 1.49 -34.90
N ARG A 1181 11.03 0.95 -36.00
CA ARG A 1181 10.01 -0.11 -35.93
C ARG A 1181 10.58 -1.39 -35.34
N ARG A 1182 11.75 -1.83 -35.83
CA ARG A 1182 12.46 -3.01 -35.31
C ARG A 1182 12.77 -2.90 -33.81
N LYS A 1183 13.13 -1.70 -33.35
CA LYS A 1183 13.37 -1.40 -31.93
C LYS A 1183 12.09 -1.20 -31.09
N GLY A 1184 10.92 -1.09 -31.73
CA GLY A 1184 9.62 -0.82 -31.09
C GLY A 1184 9.51 0.58 -30.46
N VAL A 1185 10.22 1.57 -31.01
CA VAL A 1185 10.32 2.94 -30.48
C VAL A 1185 9.79 4.02 -31.42
N GLU A 1186 9.17 3.65 -32.54
CA GLU A 1186 8.59 4.58 -33.52
C GLU A 1186 7.44 5.44 -32.94
N GLY A 1187 6.83 5.01 -31.83
CA GLY A 1187 5.81 5.78 -31.11
C GLY A 1187 6.36 6.92 -30.23
N HIS A 1188 7.68 7.01 -30.08
CA HIS A 1188 8.32 7.98 -29.18
C HIS A 1188 8.47 9.36 -29.85
N VAL A 1189 8.06 10.39 -29.14
CA VAL A 1189 8.03 11.79 -29.56
C VAL A 1189 9.32 12.48 -29.14
N CYS A 1190 10.06 12.99 -30.13
CA CYS A 1190 11.19 13.90 -29.99
C CYS A 1190 10.75 15.36 -30.07
N GLU A 1191 11.58 16.28 -29.58
CA GLU A 1191 11.41 17.73 -29.77
C GLU A 1191 12.57 18.32 -30.58
N LEU A 1192 12.28 18.81 -31.79
CA LEU A 1192 13.21 19.60 -32.60
C LEU A 1192 12.90 21.08 -32.43
N ARG A 1193 13.91 21.89 -32.05
CA ARG A 1193 13.75 23.34 -31.91
C ARG A 1193 14.47 24.07 -33.03
N LEU A 1194 13.75 24.92 -33.74
CA LEU A 1194 14.30 25.84 -34.72
C LEU A 1194 14.35 27.23 -34.09
N ILE A 1195 15.55 27.80 -34.00
CA ILE A 1195 15.82 29.02 -33.23
C ILE A 1195 16.56 30.01 -34.12
N LEU A 1196 16.17 31.28 -34.09
CA LEU A 1196 16.94 32.34 -34.74
C LEU A 1196 18.23 32.62 -33.97
N LYS A 1197 19.32 32.91 -34.67
CA LYS A 1197 20.67 33.09 -34.12
C LYS A 1197 20.70 34.19 -33.07
N GLU A 1198 19.99 35.27 -33.28
CA GLU A 1198 19.86 36.43 -32.37
C GLU A 1198 19.19 36.01 -31.06
N PHE A 1199 18.10 35.23 -31.14
CA PHE A 1199 17.41 34.69 -29.97
C PHE A 1199 18.24 33.64 -29.22
N HIS A 1200 19.00 32.80 -29.94
CA HIS A 1200 19.89 31.83 -29.35
C HIS A 1200 21.08 32.50 -28.65
N ALA A 1201 21.64 33.58 -29.21
CA ALA A 1201 22.76 34.32 -28.65
C ALA A 1201 22.44 34.97 -27.29
N LEU A 1202 21.18 35.37 -27.07
CA LEU A 1202 20.72 35.92 -25.78
C LEU A 1202 20.65 34.87 -24.65
N LYS A 1203 20.73 33.59 -24.99
CA LYS A 1203 20.61 32.48 -24.03
C LYS A 1203 21.89 32.32 -23.20
N SER A 1204 21.98 33.09 -22.12
CA SER A 1204 23.04 32.90 -21.11
C SER A 1204 22.70 31.79 -20.10
N MET A 1205 23.72 31.18 -19.50
CA MET A 1205 23.52 30.18 -18.43
C MET A 1205 22.77 30.77 -17.23
N ASP A 1206 23.02 32.03 -16.87
CA ASP A 1206 22.35 32.69 -15.75
C ASP A 1206 20.93 33.14 -16.10
N GLY A 1207 20.69 33.62 -17.33
CA GLY A 1207 19.34 33.85 -17.85
C GLY A 1207 18.50 32.57 -17.86
N HIS A 1208 19.09 31.44 -18.25
CA HIS A 1208 18.43 30.13 -18.17
C HIS A 1208 18.06 29.75 -16.73
N LYS A 1209 18.96 29.97 -15.75
CA LYS A 1209 18.65 29.74 -14.33
C LYS A 1209 17.51 30.63 -13.83
N ARG A 1210 17.51 31.92 -14.20
CA ARG A 1210 16.43 32.86 -13.84
C ARG A 1210 15.11 32.48 -14.47
N TYR A 1211 15.09 32.12 -15.76
CA TYR A 1211 13.91 31.58 -16.43
C TYR A 1211 13.39 30.30 -15.76
N VAL A 1212 14.27 29.36 -15.41
CA VAL A 1212 13.88 28.15 -14.68
C VAL A 1212 13.24 28.50 -13.33
N ARG A 1213 13.77 29.49 -12.59
CA ARG A 1213 13.16 29.97 -11.33
C ARG A 1213 11.80 30.62 -11.55
N PHE A 1214 11.66 31.51 -12.54
CA PHE A 1214 10.39 32.13 -12.92
C PHE A 1214 9.33 31.06 -13.22
N ARG A 1215 9.66 30.16 -14.16
CA ARG A 1215 8.78 29.08 -14.59
C ARG A 1215 8.40 28.15 -13.42
N ASN A 1216 9.36 27.80 -12.57
CA ASN A 1216 9.12 26.99 -11.38
C ASN A 1216 8.20 27.71 -10.36
N SER A 1217 8.22 29.04 -10.30
CA SER A 1217 7.41 29.83 -9.36
C SER A 1217 5.97 29.98 -9.80
N ILE A 1218 5.67 29.88 -11.11
CA ILE A 1218 4.31 29.97 -11.67
C ILE A 1218 3.64 28.61 -11.89
N GLY A 1219 4.35 27.51 -11.64
CA GLY A 1219 3.78 26.17 -11.77
C GLY A 1219 3.87 25.55 -13.17
N GLU A 1220 4.74 26.05 -14.06
CA GLU A 1220 4.83 25.60 -15.47
C GLU A 1220 5.98 24.65 -15.80
#